data_AF-A0AB74EF13-F1
#
_entry.id   AF-A0AB74EF13-F1
#
_cell.length_a   1.000
_cell.length_b   1.000
_cell.length_c   1.000
_cell.angle_alpha   90.00
_cell.angle_beta   90.00
_cell.angle_gamma   90.00
#
_symmetry.space_group_name_H-M   'P 1'
#
loop_
_entity.id
_entity.type
_entity.pdbx_description
1 polymer ?
#
loop_
_entity_poly.entity_id
_entity_poly.type
_entity_poly.pdbx_seq_one_letter_code
_entity_poly.pdbx_strand_id
1 'polypeptide(L)'
;MKTPLLKPLLITSLPVFASVFTAASIVWQLGEPKLAMPFVLGIIAGGLVDLDNRLTGRLKNIIATVALFTLSSLTAQSTLGTGLPFILAMTLMTFGFTILGAVGLKYRTFAFGALAVATYTTLTYTPETYWLTNPFMILCGTVLYSTAIILFQIILPHRPVQESVANAYEALGGYLEAKADFFDPDEAAWIGNRHIDLAMSNTGVITAFNQCRSALFYRLRGKHRHPRTAKMLRYYFAAQDIHERISSAHVDYQEMSEKFKNTDIIFRIRRLLEMQGQACRNTAQALRASKDYVYSKRLGRAIEGCRQSLRLLSDGNDSPDIRHLSRLLDNLGSVDQQFRQLRHSDSPAENDRMGDTRIAALETGSFKNTWQAIRPQLNLESGVFRHAVRLSLVVAAACTIVEALNLNLGYWILLTALFVCQPNYTATKSRVYQRIAGTVLGVIVGSLVPYFTPSVETKLWIVIAGTTLFFMTRTYKYSFSTFFITIQALTSLSLAGLDVYAAMPVRIIDTIIGASLAWAAVSYLWPDWKYLTLERTAALAVCSSGTYLQKIAERLKTGETGDDIEYRITRRRAHEHTAALSSTLSDMSSEPAKFADSLQPGFTLLKTGYALTGYISALGAYRSEMHEECSPDFTAQFHLAAEHTAHIFQHLPDMGPDDFQTALDTLRGELGTLRTRSSGTQSHILLQQLQLIARQLEPYYRAYRQIPHRQPQNAA
;
A
#
# COMPACT_ATOMS: atom_id res chain seq x y z
N MET A 1 24.52 -3.21 29.96
CA MET A 1 24.97 -3.08 28.56
C MET A 1 23.80 -2.64 27.69
N LYS A 2 23.88 -1.46 27.06
CA LYS A 2 22.89 -1.04 26.06
C LYS A 2 23.11 -1.90 24.81
N THR A 3 22.21 -2.82 24.51
CA THR A 3 22.23 -3.50 23.21
C THR A 3 22.10 -2.43 22.13
N PRO A 4 22.97 -2.40 21.11
CA PRO A 4 22.83 -1.45 20.01
C PRO A 4 21.45 -1.63 19.36
N LEU A 5 20.87 -0.52 18.90
CA LEU A 5 19.64 -0.55 18.11
C LEU A 5 19.90 -1.35 16.84
N LEU A 6 19.59 -2.65 16.85
CA LEU A 6 19.58 -3.49 15.66
C LEU A 6 18.68 -2.81 14.64
N LYS A 7 19.24 -2.52 13.45
CA LYS A 7 18.46 -1.95 12.35
C LYS A 7 17.23 -2.84 12.11
N PRO A 8 16.03 -2.27 11.92
CA PRO A 8 14.79 -3.03 11.70
C PRO A 8 14.94 -4.11 10.63
N LEU A 9 15.70 -3.81 9.58
CA LEU A 9 16.08 -4.72 8.50
C LEU A 9 16.73 -6.03 8.97
N LEU A 10 17.61 -5.96 9.97
CA LEU A 10 18.30 -7.12 10.53
C LEU A 10 17.32 -7.97 11.35
N ILE A 11 16.43 -7.32 12.11
CA ILE A 11 15.44 -8.02 12.93
C ILE A 11 14.49 -8.82 12.03
N THR A 12 14.08 -8.25 10.90
CA THR A 12 13.20 -8.93 9.94
C THR A 12 13.86 -10.08 9.20
N SER A 13 15.20 -10.11 9.07
CA SER A 13 15.91 -11.21 8.39
C SER A 13 16.37 -12.33 9.32
N LEU A 14 16.34 -12.13 10.65
CA LEU A 14 16.71 -13.15 11.64
C LEU A 14 15.97 -14.49 11.48
N PRO A 15 14.64 -14.53 11.24
CA PRO A 15 13.93 -15.80 11.06
C PRO A 15 14.42 -16.58 9.84
N VAL A 16 14.68 -15.88 8.73
CA VAL A 16 15.25 -16.47 7.51
C VAL A 16 16.64 -17.02 7.81
N PHE A 17 17.52 -16.19 8.38
CA PHE A 17 18.89 -16.58 8.70
C PHE A 17 18.91 -17.83 9.60
N ALA A 18 18.14 -17.84 10.69
CA ALA A 18 18.06 -18.96 11.60
C ALA A 18 17.54 -20.23 10.91
N SER A 19 16.54 -20.11 10.04
CA SER A 19 15.97 -21.25 9.31
C SER A 19 16.97 -21.84 8.33
N VAL A 20 17.62 -21.01 7.51
CA VAL A 20 18.59 -21.48 6.50
C VAL A 20 19.84 -22.03 7.18
N PHE A 21 20.30 -21.40 8.26
CA PHE A 21 21.41 -21.90 9.07
C PHE A 21 21.09 -23.29 9.67
N THR A 22 19.89 -23.46 10.21
CA THR A 22 19.43 -24.75 10.76
C THR A 22 19.35 -25.80 9.66
N ALA A 23 18.75 -25.48 8.51
CA ALA A 23 18.66 -26.40 7.37
C ALA A 23 20.04 -26.79 6.83
N ALA A 24 20.95 -25.82 6.65
CA ALA A 24 22.33 -26.08 6.23
C ALA A 24 23.08 -26.97 7.21
N SER A 25 22.90 -26.76 8.52
CA SER A 25 23.50 -27.59 9.57
C SER A 25 22.98 -29.02 9.53
N ILE A 26 21.67 -29.21 9.33
CA ILE A 26 21.05 -30.54 9.17
C ILE A 26 21.63 -31.25 7.93
N VAL A 27 21.71 -30.55 6.80
CA VAL A 27 22.25 -31.13 5.55
C VAL A 27 23.72 -31.52 5.70
N TRP A 28 24.51 -30.70 6.38
CA TRP A 28 25.91 -31.02 6.66
C TRP A 28 26.04 -32.26 7.56
N GLN A 29 25.20 -32.39 8.59
CA GLN A 29 25.18 -33.57 9.47
C GLN A 29 24.74 -34.86 8.75
N LEU A 30 23.79 -34.75 7.82
CA LEU A 30 23.31 -35.90 7.03
C LEU A 30 24.31 -36.37 5.97
N GLY A 31 25.31 -35.55 5.61
CA GLY A 31 26.30 -35.87 4.59
C GLY A 31 25.77 -35.86 3.15
N GLU A 32 24.53 -35.40 2.92
CA GLU A 32 23.84 -35.44 1.63
C GLU A 32 23.59 -34.03 1.06
N PRO A 33 24.59 -33.39 0.41
CA PRO A 33 24.50 -32.00 -0.02
C PRO A 33 23.42 -31.76 -1.08
N LYS A 34 22.99 -32.78 -1.82
CA LYS A 34 21.92 -32.71 -2.82
C LYS A 34 20.58 -32.24 -2.19
N LEU A 35 20.35 -32.53 -0.92
CA LEU A 35 19.12 -32.14 -0.20
C LEU A 35 19.08 -30.64 0.14
N ALA A 36 20.20 -29.92 0.05
CA ALA A 36 20.25 -28.49 0.38
C ALA A 36 19.30 -27.66 -0.50
N MET A 37 19.26 -27.95 -1.79
CA MET A 37 18.49 -27.15 -2.75
C MET A 37 16.97 -27.19 -2.50
N PRO A 38 16.29 -28.35 -2.47
CA PRO A 38 14.85 -28.40 -2.19
C PRO A 38 14.51 -27.89 -0.79
N PHE A 39 15.38 -28.13 0.21
CA PHE A 39 15.13 -27.67 1.58
C PHE A 39 15.13 -26.14 1.69
N VAL A 40 16.13 -25.48 1.09
CA VAL A 40 16.25 -24.02 1.10
C VAL A 40 15.19 -23.35 0.22
N LEU A 41 14.82 -23.96 -0.91
CA LEU A 41 13.69 -23.48 -1.73
C LEU A 41 12.36 -23.51 -0.96
N GLY A 42 12.16 -24.51 -0.08
CA GLY A 42 11.05 -24.54 0.88
C GLY A 42 11.06 -23.36 1.86
N ILE A 43 12.22 -23.01 2.42
CA ILE A 43 12.37 -21.85 3.29
C ILE A 43 12.06 -20.55 2.53
N ILE A 44 12.55 -20.43 1.30
CA ILE A 44 12.27 -19.28 0.44
C ILE A 44 10.77 -19.19 0.15
N ALA A 45 10.11 -20.29 -0.21
CA ALA A 45 8.67 -20.32 -0.44
C ALA A 45 7.88 -19.90 0.82
N GLY A 46 8.22 -20.43 1.99
CA GLY A 46 7.63 -20.04 3.27
C GLY A 46 7.80 -18.54 3.56
N GLY A 47 9.00 -17.99 3.34
CA GLY A 47 9.26 -16.57 3.53
C GLY A 47 8.59 -15.66 2.49
N LEU A 48 8.37 -16.14 1.26
CA LEU A 48 7.63 -15.39 0.23
C LEU A 48 6.16 -15.22 0.59
N VAL A 49 5.60 -16.20 1.29
CA VAL A 49 4.18 -16.31 1.64
C VAL A 49 3.84 -15.77 3.03
N ASP A 50 4.87 -15.42 3.81
CA ASP A 50 4.68 -14.92 5.16
C ASP A 50 3.83 -13.65 5.21
N LEU A 51 2.84 -13.67 6.10
CA LEU A 51 1.91 -12.57 6.33
C LEU A 51 1.83 -12.28 7.82
N ASP A 52 1.89 -11.00 8.20
CA ASP A 52 1.82 -10.65 9.62
C ASP A 52 0.43 -10.88 10.19
N ASN A 53 0.33 -11.84 11.10
CA ASN A 53 -0.89 -12.21 11.78
C ASN A 53 -0.62 -12.50 13.27
N ARG A 54 -1.69 -12.51 14.08
CA ARG A 54 -1.64 -13.05 15.46
C ARG A 54 -1.24 -14.53 15.42
N LEU A 55 -0.67 -15.05 16.52
CA LEU A 55 -0.23 -16.45 16.63
C LEU A 55 -1.27 -17.47 16.15
N THR A 56 -2.54 -17.35 16.59
CA THR A 56 -3.62 -18.25 16.16
C THR A 56 -3.98 -18.13 14.67
N GLY A 57 -3.90 -16.92 14.12
CA GLY A 57 -4.10 -16.67 12.70
C GLY A 57 -2.94 -17.18 11.85
N ARG A 58 -1.70 -17.02 12.33
CA ARG A 58 -0.49 -17.56 11.69
C ARG A 58 -0.53 -19.08 11.67
N LEU A 59 -0.95 -19.74 12.74
CA LEU A 59 -1.08 -21.21 12.74
C LEU A 59 -2.09 -21.70 11.68
N LYS A 60 -3.25 -21.04 11.56
CA LYS A 60 -4.21 -21.33 10.48
C LYS A 60 -3.63 -21.06 9.09
N ASN A 61 -2.87 -19.98 8.93
CA ASN A 61 -2.19 -19.65 7.68
C ASN A 61 -1.15 -20.71 7.32
N ILE A 62 -0.39 -21.22 8.27
CA ILE A 62 0.62 -22.26 8.05
C ILE A 62 -0.06 -23.54 7.57
N ILE A 63 -1.13 -23.98 8.24
CA ILE A 63 -1.90 -25.17 7.82
C ILE A 63 -2.40 -24.99 6.37
N ALA A 64 -2.99 -23.84 6.06
CA ALA A 64 -3.47 -23.55 4.70
C ALA A 64 -2.34 -23.50 3.67
N THR A 65 -1.19 -22.91 4.02
CA THR A 65 -0.03 -22.78 3.13
C THR A 65 0.60 -24.13 2.86
N VAL A 66 0.82 -24.95 3.90
CA VAL A 66 1.35 -26.30 3.79
C VAL A 66 0.41 -27.17 2.95
N ALA A 67 -0.90 -27.14 3.19
CA ALA A 67 -1.87 -27.90 2.38
C ALA A 67 -1.83 -27.49 0.90
N LEU A 68 -1.77 -26.18 0.62
CA LEU A 68 -1.73 -25.66 -0.75
C LEU A 68 -0.39 -26.00 -1.45
N PHE A 69 0.73 -25.93 -0.72
CA PHE A 69 2.05 -26.30 -1.22
C PHE A 69 2.15 -27.79 -1.49
N THR A 70 1.59 -28.63 -0.62
CA THR A 70 1.52 -30.08 -0.83
C THR A 70 0.75 -30.40 -2.10
N LEU A 71 -0.46 -29.81 -2.26
CA LEU A 71 -1.26 -29.99 -3.47
C LEU A 71 -0.47 -29.57 -4.72
N SER A 72 0.09 -28.37 -4.71
CA SER A 72 0.82 -27.82 -5.85
C SER A 72 2.08 -28.60 -6.21
N SER A 73 2.84 -29.05 -5.20
CA SER A 73 4.07 -29.82 -5.39
C SER A 73 3.78 -31.23 -5.89
N LEU A 74 2.79 -31.92 -5.31
CA LEU A 74 2.39 -33.25 -5.75
C LEU A 74 1.85 -33.25 -7.18
N THR A 75 1.00 -32.28 -7.54
CA THR A 75 0.47 -32.16 -8.91
C THR A 75 1.59 -31.88 -9.92
N ALA A 76 2.54 -31.00 -9.60
CA ALA A 76 3.69 -30.75 -10.47
C ALA A 76 4.56 -32.00 -10.62
N GLN A 77 4.85 -32.70 -9.52
CA GLN A 77 5.68 -33.90 -9.51
C GLN A 77 5.02 -35.08 -10.26
N SER A 78 3.70 -35.26 -10.13
CA SER A 78 2.97 -36.37 -10.76
C SER A 78 2.76 -36.21 -12.26
N THR A 79 2.73 -34.96 -12.74
CA THR A 79 2.54 -34.66 -14.16
C THR A 79 3.85 -34.44 -14.91
N LEU A 80 4.96 -34.26 -14.19
CA LEU A 80 6.27 -34.02 -14.79
C LEU A 80 6.65 -35.14 -15.78
N GLY A 81 7.10 -34.74 -16.98
CA GLY A 81 7.52 -35.68 -18.03
C GLY A 81 6.38 -36.32 -18.83
N THR A 82 5.11 -35.96 -18.59
CA THR A 82 3.97 -36.47 -19.37
C THR A 82 3.61 -35.64 -20.61
N GLY A 83 4.25 -34.49 -20.81
CA GLY A 83 4.01 -33.59 -21.92
C GLY A 83 2.76 -32.72 -21.70
N LEU A 84 1.76 -32.87 -22.58
CA LEU A 84 0.51 -32.09 -22.55
C LEU A 84 -0.22 -32.06 -21.19
N PRO A 85 -0.31 -33.15 -20.40
CA PRO A 85 -0.91 -33.10 -19.07
C PRO A 85 -0.16 -32.19 -18.08
N PHE A 86 1.16 -32.08 -18.18
CA PHE A 86 1.96 -31.13 -17.38
C PHE A 86 1.60 -29.69 -17.74
N ILE A 87 1.57 -29.36 -19.04
CA ILE A 87 1.20 -28.03 -19.53
C ILE A 87 -0.21 -27.65 -19.02
N LEU A 88 -1.19 -28.55 -19.17
CA LEU A 88 -2.55 -28.32 -18.70
C LEU A 88 -2.62 -28.15 -17.18
N ALA A 89 -1.95 -29.01 -16.41
CA ALA A 89 -1.94 -28.93 -14.96
C ALA A 89 -1.34 -27.60 -14.47
N MET A 90 -0.18 -27.20 -15.00
CA MET A 90 0.47 -25.93 -14.66
C MET A 90 -0.39 -24.72 -15.06
N THR A 91 -1.04 -24.75 -16.22
CA THR A 91 -1.92 -23.67 -16.69
C THR A 91 -3.17 -23.54 -15.82
N LEU A 92 -3.84 -24.66 -15.50
CA LEU A 92 -5.03 -24.67 -14.66
C LEU A 92 -4.72 -24.25 -13.22
N MET A 93 -3.60 -24.72 -12.64
CA MET A 93 -3.14 -24.26 -11.33
C MET A 93 -2.86 -22.75 -11.35
N THR A 94 -2.19 -22.25 -12.38
CA THR A 94 -1.89 -20.81 -12.54
C THR A 94 -3.16 -19.99 -12.56
N PHE A 95 -4.14 -20.38 -13.37
CA PHE A 95 -5.43 -19.69 -13.45
C PHE A 95 -6.18 -19.73 -12.11
N GLY A 96 -6.34 -20.93 -11.54
CA GLY A 96 -7.09 -21.16 -10.31
C GLY A 96 -6.49 -20.43 -9.10
N PHE A 97 -5.17 -20.53 -8.90
CA PHE A 97 -4.49 -19.85 -7.80
C PHE A 97 -4.50 -18.33 -7.99
N THR A 98 -4.30 -17.82 -9.22
CA THR A 98 -4.34 -16.37 -9.45
C THR A 98 -5.73 -15.79 -9.19
N ILE A 99 -6.80 -16.48 -9.59
CA ILE A 99 -8.19 -16.08 -9.28
C ILE A 99 -8.50 -16.18 -7.79
N LEU A 100 -7.98 -17.20 -7.09
CA LEU A 100 -8.14 -17.31 -5.63
C LEU A 100 -7.56 -16.07 -4.92
N GLY A 101 -6.56 -15.41 -5.52
CA GLY A 101 -6.02 -14.13 -5.08
C GLY A 101 -7.01 -12.97 -5.06
N ALA A 102 -8.13 -13.06 -5.80
CA ALA A 102 -9.19 -12.03 -5.80
C ALA A 102 -9.93 -11.93 -4.46
N VAL A 103 -9.95 -13.00 -3.67
CA VAL A 103 -10.68 -13.07 -2.40
C VAL A 103 -10.05 -12.15 -1.34
N GLY A 104 -8.75 -11.88 -1.46
CA GLY A 104 -8.06 -10.95 -0.57
C GLY A 104 -6.55 -11.14 -0.59
N LEU A 105 -5.85 -10.16 0.00
CA LEU A 105 -4.38 -10.10 0.02
C LEU A 105 -3.75 -11.42 0.47
N LYS A 106 -4.32 -12.07 1.50
CA LYS A 106 -3.76 -13.31 2.05
C LYS A 106 -3.73 -14.45 1.04
N TYR A 107 -4.83 -14.64 0.31
CA TYR A 107 -4.96 -15.71 -0.66
C TYR A 107 -4.10 -15.45 -1.88
N ARG A 108 -3.92 -14.18 -2.26
CA ARG A 108 -3.01 -13.79 -3.35
C ARG A 108 -1.57 -14.20 -3.06
N THR A 109 -1.10 -13.97 -1.84
CA THR A 109 0.25 -14.37 -1.44
C THR A 109 0.39 -15.90 -1.37
N PHE A 110 -0.63 -16.60 -0.83
CA PHE A 110 -0.64 -18.07 -0.76
C PHE A 110 -0.58 -18.71 -2.15
N ALA A 111 -1.44 -18.23 -3.04
CA ALA A 111 -1.51 -18.64 -4.43
C ALA A 111 -0.17 -18.46 -5.17
N PHE A 112 0.45 -17.28 -5.04
CA PHE A 112 1.74 -17.01 -5.67
C PHE A 112 2.83 -17.97 -5.18
N GLY A 113 2.90 -18.23 -3.87
CA GLY A 113 3.87 -19.18 -3.34
C GLY A 113 3.62 -20.62 -3.76
N ALA A 114 2.35 -21.04 -3.89
CA ALA A 114 2.02 -22.37 -4.38
C ALA A 114 2.52 -22.57 -5.81
N LEU A 115 2.29 -21.59 -6.69
CA LEU A 115 2.84 -21.63 -8.05
C LEU A 115 4.38 -21.66 -8.06
N ALA A 116 5.03 -20.88 -7.20
CA ALA A 116 6.49 -20.93 -7.05
C ALA A 116 6.96 -22.33 -6.59
N VAL A 117 6.24 -22.96 -5.66
CA VAL A 117 6.53 -24.32 -5.18
C VAL A 117 6.35 -25.37 -6.26
N ALA A 118 5.33 -25.27 -7.11
CA ALA A 118 5.23 -26.15 -8.29
C ALA A 118 6.49 -26.04 -9.15
N THR A 119 6.94 -24.83 -9.48
CA THR A 119 8.16 -24.61 -10.26
C THR A 119 9.44 -25.03 -9.53
N TYR A 120 9.52 -24.87 -8.20
CA TYR A 120 10.66 -25.35 -7.42
C TYR A 120 10.74 -26.88 -7.43
N THR A 121 9.60 -27.55 -7.34
CA THR A 121 9.52 -29.02 -7.39
C THR A 121 10.09 -29.53 -8.71
N THR A 122 9.70 -28.93 -9.85
CA THR A 122 10.22 -29.31 -11.16
C THR A 122 11.71 -28.97 -11.32
N LEU A 123 12.16 -27.84 -10.76
CA LEU A 123 13.57 -27.43 -10.81
C LEU A 123 14.49 -28.37 -10.02
N THR A 124 14.01 -28.96 -8.92
CA THR A 124 14.80 -29.86 -8.06
C THR A 124 14.72 -31.33 -8.48
N TYR A 125 13.94 -31.65 -9.50
CA TYR A 125 13.70 -33.02 -9.90
C TYR A 125 14.99 -33.72 -10.31
N THR A 126 15.26 -34.87 -9.70
CA THR A 126 16.37 -35.75 -10.04
C THR A 126 15.83 -37.17 -10.18
N PRO A 127 16.00 -37.84 -11.34
CA PRO A 127 15.44 -39.17 -11.58
C PRO A 127 15.91 -40.26 -10.60
N GLU A 128 17.08 -40.07 -10.00
CA GLU A 128 17.72 -41.03 -9.09
C GLU A 128 17.11 -41.04 -7.68
N THR A 129 16.35 -40.01 -7.30
CA THR A 129 15.80 -39.90 -5.95
C THR A 129 14.35 -40.38 -5.91
N TYR A 130 13.93 -40.87 -4.74
CA TYR A 130 12.53 -41.25 -4.53
C TYR A 130 11.62 -40.06 -4.84
N TRP A 131 10.58 -40.28 -5.65
CA TRP A 131 9.74 -39.22 -6.24
C TRP A 131 9.15 -38.22 -5.23
N LEU A 132 8.96 -38.63 -3.96
CA LEU A 132 8.41 -37.77 -2.90
C LEU A 132 9.49 -36.95 -2.16
N THR A 133 10.77 -37.21 -2.37
CA THR A 133 11.87 -36.58 -1.61
C THR A 133 11.83 -35.06 -1.75
N ASN A 134 11.73 -34.54 -2.98
CA ASN A 134 11.72 -33.10 -3.23
C ASN A 134 10.48 -32.40 -2.65
N PRO A 135 9.23 -32.86 -2.93
CA PRO A 135 8.04 -32.34 -2.28
C PRO A 135 8.16 -32.31 -0.76
N PHE A 136 8.63 -33.41 -0.16
CA PHE A 136 8.79 -33.51 1.29
C PHE A 136 9.80 -32.49 1.83
N MET A 137 10.98 -32.38 1.23
CA MET A 137 12.02 -31.43 1.67
C MET A 137 11.57 -29.96 1.53
N ILE A 138 10.85 -29.61 0.47
CA ILE A 138 10.27 -28.27 0.28
C ILE A 138 9.25 -27.96 1.39
N LEU A 139 8.40 -28.93 1.74
CA LEU A 139 7.44 -28.77 2.84
C LEU A 139 8.14 -28.64 4.20
N CYS A 140 9.16 -29.47 4.47
CA CYS A 140 9.98 -29.36 5.67
C CYS A 140 10.63 -27.97 5.80
N GLY A 141 11.17 -27.43 4.70
CA GLY A 141 11.72 -26.07 4.66
C GLY A 141 10.69 -25.00 4.98
N THR A 142 9.48 -25.14 4.41
CA THR A 142 8.36 -24.23 4.65
C THR A 142 7.93 -24.24 6.12
N VAL A 143 7.82 -25.44 6.72
CA VAL A 143 7.46 -25.63 8.12
C VAL A 143 8.55 -25.12 9.06
N LEU A 144 9.83 -25.35 8.74
CA LEU A 144 10.97 -24.86 9.51
C LEU A 144 10.95 -23.34 9.59
N TYR A 145 10.81 -22.66 8.44
CA TYR A 145 10.67 -21.20 8.39
C TYR A 145 9.46 -20.72 9.20
N SER A 146 8.32 -21.37 9.02
CA SER A 146 7.07 -21.05 9.70
C SER A 146 7.16 -21.21 11.22
N THR A 147 7.96 -22.18 11.69
CA THR A 147 8.21 -22.41 13.12
C THR A 147 9.18 -21.38 13.67
N ALA A 148 10.25 -21.07 12.93
CA ALA A 148 11.21 -20.03 13.31
C ALA A 148 10.52 -18.66 13.46
N ILE A 149 9.65 -18.27 12.52
CA ILE A 149 8.93 -16.99 12.62
C ILE A 149 8.00 -16.94 13.83
N ILE A 150 7.31 -18.04 14.17
CA ILE A 150 6.49 -18.13 15.40
C ILE A 150 7.37 -17.96 16.64
N LEU A 151 8.51 -18.65 16.69
CA LEU A 151 9.45 -18.56 17.80
C LEU A 151 9.96 -17.11 17.97
N PHE A 152 10.40 -16.47 16.89
CA PHE A 152 10.84 -15.07 16.93
C PHE A 152 9.71 -14.11 17.30
N GLN A 153 8.46 -14.40 16.93
CA GLN A 153 7.31 -13.60 17.35
C GLN A 153 7.00 -13.79 18.85
N ILE A 154 7.20 -14.98 19.41
CA ILE A 154 7.07 -15.21 20.86
C ILE A 154 8.16 -14.43 21.62
N ILE A 155 9.40 -14.39 21.07
CA ILE A 155 10.52 -13.66 21.66
C ILE A 155 10.36 -12.13 21.50
N LEU A 156 9.82 -11.66 20.36
CA LEU A 156 9.71 -10.23 19.99
C LEU A 156 8.26 -9.81 19.57
N PRO A 157 7.24 -9.93 20.45
CA PRO A 157 5.82 -9.92 20.07
C PRO A 157 5.24 -8.62 19.49
N HIS A 158 5.92 -7.46 19.60
CA HIS A 158 5.36 -6.16 19.20
C HIS A 158 6.19 -5.35 18.20
N ARG A 159 7.37 -5.82 17.81
CA ARG A 159 8.29 -5.06 16.96
C ARG A 159 7.71 -4.66 15.59
N PRO A 160 7.01 -5.52 14.83
CA PRO A 160 6.52 -5.15 13.50
C PRO A 160 5.48 -4.02 13.52
N VAL A 161 4.54 -4.04 14.46
CA VAL A 161 3.52 -2.99 14.60
C VAL A 161 4.15 -1.69 15.08
N GLN A 162 5.04 -1.78 16.07
CA GLN A 162 5.77 -0.63 16.58
C GLN A 162 6.60 0.04 15.48
N GLU A 163 7.24 -0.75 14.61
CA GLU A 163 7.97 -0.25 13.44
C GLU A 163 7.03 0.40 12.41
N SER A 164 5.87 -0.21 12.15
CA SER A 164 4.91 0.36 11.21
C SER A 164 4.33 1.70 11.70
N VAL A 165 4.06 1.84 13.01
CA VAL A 165 3.66 3.13 13.61
C VAL A 165 4.83 4.11 13.56
N ALA A 166 6.06 3.68 13.85
CA ALA A 166 7.24 4.55 13.76
C ALA A 166 7.45 5.07 12.32
N ASN A 167 7.29 4.22 11.31
CA ASN A 167 7.39 4.62 9.90
C ASN A 167 6.28 5.60 9.49
N ALA A 168 5.09 5.48 10.06
CA ALA A 168 4.01 6.45 9.86
C ALA A 168 4.39 7.85 10.40
N TYR A 169 4.97 7.93 11.60
CA TYR A 169 5.51 9.18 12.13
C TYR A 169 6.72 9.70 11.34
N GLU A 170 7.62 8.83 10.88
CA GLU A 170 8.76 9.23 10.03
C GLU A 170 8.28 9.90 8.73
N ALA A 171 7.31 9.27 8.04
CA ALA A 171 6.71 9.80 6.82
C ALA A 171 5.98 11.13 7.08
N LEU A 172 5.23 11.21 8.19
CA LEU A 172 4.53 12.43 8.59
C LEU A 172 5.51 13.57 8.92
N GLY A 173 6.67 13.24 9.49
CA GLY A 173 7.76 14.20 9.71
C GLY A 173 8.32 14.76 8.40
N GLY A 174 8.54 13.91 7.39
CA GLY A 174 8.93 14.35 6.05
C GLY A 174 7.88 15.22 5.36
N TYR A 175 6.59 14.89 5.53
CA TYR A 175 5.49 15.70 5.01
C TYR A 175 5.41 17.09 5.64
N LEU A 176 5.62 17.19 6.96
CA LEU A 176 5.70 18.47 7.68
C LEU A 176 6.86 19.34 7.23
N GLU A 177 8.03 18.73 6.99
CA GLU A 177 9.22 19.41 6.48
C GLU A 177 9.01 19.91 5.05
N ALA A 178 8.49 19.06 4.15
CA ALA A 178 8.12 19.48 2.79
C ALA A 178 7.05 20.60 2.79
N LYS A 179 6.16 20.62 3.78
CA LYS A 179 5.18 21.70 3.94
C LYS A 179 5.80 22.99 4.48
N ALA A 180 6.88 22.90 5.26
CA ALA A 180 7.56 24.08 5.82
C ALA A 180 8.15 24.97 4.71
N ASP A 181 8.60 24.38 3.60
CA ASP A 181 9.15 25.09 2.44
C ASP A 181 8.16 26.07 1.79
N PHE A 182 6.84 25.86 1.96
CA PHE A 182 5.81 26.79 1.48
C PHE A 182 5.76 28.12 2.25
N PHE A 183 6.46 28.19 3.38
CA PHE A 183 6.59 29.38 4.22
C PHE A 183 8.01 29.96 4.13
N ASP A 184 8.77 29.57 3.11
CA ASP A 184 10.05 30.18 2.76
C ASP A 184 9.84 31.23 1.65
N PRO A 185 10.04 32.53 1.93
CA PRO A 185 9.95 33.57 0.92
C PRO A 185 10.88 33.39 -0.27
N ASP A 186 12.05 32.77 -0.06
CA ASP A 186 13.06 32.60 -1.11
C ASP A 186 12.73 31.45 -2.08
N GLU A 187 11.82 30.55 -1.67
CA GLU A 187 11.33 29.43 -2.47
C GLU A 187 10.05 29.76 -3.25
N ALA A 188 9.52 31.00 -3.11
CA ALA A 188 8.25 31.40 -3.71
C ALA A 188 8.18 31.18 -5.23
N ALA A 189 9.30 31.41 -5.94
CA ALA A 189 9.41 31.18 -7.38
C ALA A 189 9.35 29.69 -7.79
N TRP A 190 9.64 28.77 -6.85
CA TRP A 190 9.71 27.32 -7.07
C TRP A 190 8.52 26.57 -6.45
N ILE A 191 7.48 27.26 -5.97
CA ILE A 191 6.30 26.68 -5.32
C ILE A 191 5.65 25.57 -6.17
N GLY A 192 5.68 25.70 -7.51
CA GLY A 192 5.21 24.67 -8.44
C GLY A 192 5.91 23.31 -8.23
N ASN A 193 7.23 23.31 -8.09
CA ASN A 193 8.00 22.09 -7.81
C ASN A 193 7.74 21.59 -6.37
N ARG A 194 7.62 22.50 -5.40
CA ARG A 194 7.30 22.14 -4.00
C ARG A 194 5.94 21.47 -3.86
N HIS A 195 4.97 21.80 -4.72
CA HIS A 195 3.70 21.07 -4.79
C HIS A 195 3.87 19.60 -5.16
N ILE A 196 4.82 19.28 -6.05
CA ILE A 196 5.14 17.90 -6.42
C ILE A 196 5.77 17.19 -5.21
N ASP A 197 6.75 17.80 -4.55
CA ASP A 197 7.41 17.22 -3.38
C ASP A 197 6.44 16.96 -2.21
N LEU A 198 5.51 17.90 -1.98
CA LEU A 198 4.45 17.76 -0.98
C LEU A 198 3.48 16.62 -1.34
N ALA A 199 3.11 16.50 -2.62
CA ALA A 199 2.21 15.45 -3.09
C ALA A 199 2.87 14.05 -3.00
N MET A 200 4.15 13.94 -3.35
CA MET A 200 4.93 12.71 -3.19
C MET A 200 5.07 12.33 -1.72
N SER A 201 5.36 13.30 -0.85
CA SER A 201 5.41 13.10 0.60
C SER A 201 4.07 12.65 1.15
N ASN A 202 2.96 13.23 0.70
CA ASN A 202 1.60 12.83 1.09
C ASN A 202 1.29 11.37 0.66
N THR A 203 1.71 10.98 -0.54
CA THR A 203 1.60 9.59 -1.02
C THR A 203 2.36 8.62 -0.12
N GLY A 204 3.57 9.01 0.30
CA GLY A 204 4.38 8.29 1.28
C GLY A 204 3.67 8.12 2.63
N VAL A 205 3.07 9.19 3.17
CA VAL A 205 2.29 9.15 4.42
C VAL A 205 1.10 8.20 4.29
N ILE A 206 0.31 8.31 3.21
CA ILE A 206 -0.87 7.45 2.98
C ILE A 206 -0.47 5.98 2.89
N THR A 207 0.65 5.68 2.21
CA THR A 207 1.16 4.32 2.12
C THR A 207 1.59 3.79 3.50
N ALA A 208 2.30 4.60 4.29
CA ALA A 208 2.71 4.23 5.64
C ALA A 208 1.50 4.03 6.57
N PHE A 209 0.46 4.86 6.47
CA PHE A 209 -0.78 4.71 7.24
C PHE A 209 -1.54 3.46 6.85
N ASN A 210 -1.64 3.14 5.56
CA ASN A 210 -2.26 1.90 5.11
C ASN A 210 -1.53 0.67 5.64
N GLN A 211 -0.20 0.66 5.60
CA GLN A 211 0.62 -0.41 6.17
C GLN A 211 0.40 -0.52 7.70
N CYS A 212 0.39 0.61 8.40
CA CYS A 212 0.17 0.66 9.85
C CYS A 212 -1.23 0.16 10.23
N ARG A 213 -2.26 0.60 9.52
CA ARG A 213 -3.63 0.15 9.69
C ARG A 213 -3.75 -1.36 9.47
N SER A 214 -3.17 -1.90 8.40
CA SER A 214 -3.14 -3.34 8.16
C SER A 214 -2.46 -4.09 9.31
N ALA A 215 -1.29 -3.62 9.77
CA ALA A 215 -0.55 -4.23 10.88
C ALA A 215 -1.32 -4.22 12.21
N LEU A 216 -2.05 -3.12 12.51
CA LEU A 216 -2.89 -2.98 13.69
C LEU A 216 -4.19 -3.81 13.59
N PHE A 217 -4.83 -3.83 12.43
CA PHE A 217 -6.12 -4.50 12.19
C PHE A 217 -6.05 -6.00 12.45
N TYR A 218 -5.02 -6.68 11.94
CA TYR A 218 -4.82 -8.12 12.20
C TYR A 218 -4.66 -8.43 13.69
N ARG A 219 -4.22 -7.45 14.48
CA ARG A 219 -4.01 -7.58 15.92
C ARG A 219 -5.15 -7.01 16.77
N LEU A 220 -6.26 -6.55 16.20
CA LEU A 220 -7.46 -6.07 16.91
C LEU A 220 -8.54 -7.14 17.14
N ARG A 221 -8.43 -8.30 16.47
CA ARG A 221 -9.48 -9.33 16.42
C ARG A 221 -9.54 -10.21 17.68
N GLY A 222 -10.04 -9.69 18.81
CA GLY A 222 -10.35 -10.47 20.03
C GLY A 222 -10.82 -9.61 21.23
N LYS A 223 -11.53 -10.24 22.19
CA LYS A 223 -12.20 -9.56 23.34
C LYS A 223 -11.25 -8.89 24.34
N HIS A 224 -9.99 -9.31 24.46
CA HIS A 224 -9.02 -8.73 25.40
C HIS A 224 -7.87 -8.06 24.64
N ARG A 225 -7.72 -6.73 24.80
CA ARG A 225 -6.66 -5.93 24.18
C ARG A 225 -5.44 -5.91 25.10
N HIS A 226 -4.28 -6.36 24.61
CA HIS A 226 -3.02 -6.18 25.34
C HIS A 226 -2.70 -4.68 25.49
N PRO A 227 -2.25 -4.19 26.66
CA PRO A 227 -2.01 -2.75 26.91
C PRO A 227 -1.11 -2.08 25.87
N ARG A 228 -0.09 -2.81 25.38
CA ARG A 228 0.81 -2.33 24.32
C ARG A 228 0.11 -2.12 22.97
N THR A 229 -0.88 -2.92 22.61
CA THR A 229 -1.65 -2.75 21.36
C THR A 229 -2.57 -1.53 21.46
N ALA A 230 -3.18 -1.31 22.63
CA ALA A 230 -3.97 -0.11 22.90
C ALA A 230 -3.11 1.16 22.79
N LYS A 231 -1.88 1.11 23.32
CA LYS A 231 -0.88 2.18 23.12
C LYS A 231 -0.63 2.44 21.63
N MET A 232 -0.33 1.42 20.82
CA MET A 232 -0.07 1.61 19.38
C MET A 232 -1.26 2.21 18.62
N LEU A 233 -2.49 1.86 18.99
CA LEU A 233 -3.70 2.47 18.40
C LEU A 233 -3.79 3.97 18.71
N ARG A 234 -3.50 4.38 19.94
CA ARG A 234 -3.49 5.81 20.30
C ARG A 234 -2.47 6.58 19.47
N TYR A 235 -1.25 6.05 19.34
CA TYR A 235 -0.22 6.64 18.50
C TYR A 235 -0.66 6.74 17.03
N TYR A 236 -1.37 5.73 16.52
CA TYR A 236 -1.90 5.74 15.15
C TYR A 236 -3.00 6.80 14.96
N PHE A 237 -3.99 6.88 15.85
CA PHE A 237 -5.04 7.91 15.74
C PHE A 237 -4.49 9.32 15.90
N ALA A 238 -3.56 9.54 16.84
CA ALA A 238 -2.88 10.82 16.96
C ALA A 238 -2.12 11.19 15.67
N ALA A 239 -1.44 10.24 15.03
CA ALA A 239 -0.77 10.49 13.74
C ALA A 239 -1.78 10.83 12.62
N GLN A 240 -2.94 10.14 12.60
CA GLN A 240 -4.01 10.41 11.64
C GLN A 240 -4.60 11.81 11.84
N ASP A 241 -4.95 12.18 13.08
CA ASP A 241 -5.45 13.51 13.42
C ASP A 241 -4.45 14.61 13.02
N ILE A 242 -3.15 14.39 13.27
CA ILE A 242 -2.09 15.31 12.87
C ILE A 242 -2.08 15.47 11.34
N HIS A 243 -2.13 14.37 10.59
CA HIS A 243 -2.17 14.40 9.12
C HIS A 243 -3.41 15.12 8.57
N GLU A 244 -4.60 14.87 9.11
CA GLU A 244 -5.85 15.53 8.70
C GLU A 244 -5.78 17.05 8.93
N ARG A 245 -5.25 17.48 10.08
CA ARG A 245 -5.09 18.91 10.43
C ARG A 245 -4.05 19.60 9.55
N ILE A 246 -2.95 18.93 9.21
CA ILE A 246 -1.89 19.52 8.37
C ILE A 246 -2.26 19.47 6.90
N SER A 247 -2.92 18.41 6.41
CA SER A 247 -3.28 18.29 4.99
C SER A 247 -4.35 19.28 4.54
N SER A 248 -5.13 19.79 5.49
CA SER A 248 -6.13 20.83 5.30
C SER A 248 -5.54 22.08 4.62
N ALA A 249 -5.88 22.28 3.35
CA ALA A 249 -5.41 23.41 2.53
C ALA A 249 -6.37 24.61 2.68
N HIS A 250 -5.93 25.67 3.35
CA HIS A 250 -6.77 26.84 3.64
C HIS A 250 -6.21 28.18 3.15
N VAL A 251 -5.03 28.20 2.52
CA VAL A 251 -4.34 29.44 2.14
C VAL A 251 -3.62 29.26 0.79
N ASP A 252 -3.64 30.29 -0.04
CA ASP A 252 -2.73 30.42 -1.18
C ASP A 252 -1.34 30.77 -0.66
N TYR A 253 -0.41 29.82 -0.76
CA TYR A 253 0.92 29.95 -0.19
C TYR A 253 1.77 30.99 -0.92
N GLN A 254 1.53 31.23 -2.21
CA GLN A 254 2.30 32.18 -2.99
C GLN A 254 1.93 33.62 -2.58
N GLU A 255 0.63 33.91 -2.54
CA GLU A 255 0.13 35.22 -2.11
C GLU A 255 0.53 35.52 -0.65
N MET A 256 0.38 34.53 0.24
CA MET A 256 0.78 34.67 1.64
C MET A 256 2.30 34.89 1.78
N SER A 257 3.12 34.18 0.99
CA SER A 257 4.57 34.33 1.02
C SER A 257 5.00 35.72 0.56
N GLU A 258 4.46 36.21 -0.55
CA GLU A 258 4.76 37.56 -1.05
C GLU A 258 4.32 38.67 -0.10
N LYS A 259 3.13 38.52 0.50
CA LYS A 259 2.53 39.52 1.39
C LYS A 259 3.22 39.61 2.74
N PHE A 260 3.64 38.47 3.29
CA PHE A 260 4.25 38.37 4.61
C PHE A 260 5.76 38.12 4.57
N LYS A 261 6.43 38.24 3.41
CA LYS A 261 7.89 38.05 3.28
C LYS A 261 8.73 38.89 4.24
N ASN A 262 8.23 40.08 4.59
CA ASN A 262 8.93 41.04 5.45
C ASN A 262 8.49 40.96 6.93
N THR A 263 7.64 40.01 7.31
CA THR A 263 7.16 39.85 8.68
C THR A 263 7.77 38.60 9.32
N ASP A 264 7.92 38.60 10.64
CA ASP A 264 8.55 37.48 11.35
C ASP A 264 7.64 36.23 11.42
N ILE A 265 6.32 36.40 11.21
CA ILE A 265 5.34 35.34 11.37
C ILE A 265 5.55 34.18 10.39
N ILE A 266 5.96 34.46 9.15
CA ILE A 266 6.13 33.42 8.13
C ILE A 266 7.31 32.49 8.47
N PHE A 267 8.44 33.08 8.89
CA PHE A 267 9.61 32.35 9.37
C PHE A 267 9.33 31.59 10.66
N ARG A 268 8.51 32.14 11.55
CA ARG A 268 8.07 31.44 12.78
C ARG A 268 7.18 30.24 12.47
N ILE A 269 6.26 30.35 11.50
CA ILE A 269 5.42 29.25 11.05
C ILE A 269 6.26 28.15 10.40
N ARG A 270 7.19 28.51 9.49
CA ARG A 270 8.16 27.57 8.92
C ARG A 270 8.89 26.79 10.02
N ARG A 271 9.50 27.52 10.96
CA ARG A 271 10.25 26.95 12.08
C ARG A 271 9.36 26.07 12.98
N LEU A 272 8.10 26.42 13.17
CA LEU A 272 7.13 25.63 13.93
C LEU A 272 6.85 24.30 13.22
N LEU A 273 6.61 24.31 11.91
CA LEU A 273 6.40 23.11 11.09
C LEU A 273 7.62 22.19 11.11
N GLU A 274 8.83 22.73 10.98
CA GLU A 274 10.09 21.99 11.10
C GLU A 274 10.21 21.32 12.48
N MET A 275 9.89 22.05 13.57
CA MET A 275 9.92 21.48 14.91
C MET A 275 8.83 20.42 15.15
N GLN A 276 7.65 20.56 14.55
CA GLN A 276 6.62 19.51 14.57
C GLN A 276 7.07 18.28 13.76
N GLY A 277 7.74 18.48 12.62
CA GLY A 277 8.35 17.41 11.83
C GLY A 277 9.42 16.67 12.63
N GLN A 278 10.25 17.40 13.39
CA GLN A 278 11.21 16.79 14.30
C GLN A 278 10.54 16.07 15.47
N ALA A 279 9.41 16.56 16.00
CA ALA A 279 8.63 15.86 17.02
C ALA A 279 8.09 14.52 16.52
N CYS A 280 7.64 14.45 15.26
CA CYS A 280 7.31 13.20 14.59
C CYS A 280 8.50 12.24 14.54
N ARG A 281 9.68 12.69 14.10
CA ARG A 281 10.91 11.87 14.07
C ARG A 281 11.34 11.39 15.46
N ASN A 282 11.27 12.25 16.46
CA ASN A 282 11.56 11.90 17.86
C ASN A 282 10.57 10.84 18.38
N THR A 283 9.30 10.93 17.99
CA THR A 283 8.27 9.93 18.30
C THR A 283 8.60 8.59 17.64
N ALA A 284 8.96 8.59 16.36
CA ALA A 284 9.40 7.39 15.64
C ALA A 284 10.62 6.74 16.31
N GLN A 285 11.63 7.53 16.69
CA GLN A 285 12.82 7.04 17.40
C GLN A 285 12.50 6.48 18.79
N ALA A 286 11.63 7.16 19.56
CA ALA A 286 11.17 6.67 20.86
C ALA A 286 10.44 5.33 20.72
N LEU A 287 9.55 5.21 19.73
CA LEU A 287 8.91 3.96 19.36
C LEU A 287 9.94 2.90 19.01
N ARG A 288 10.90 3.14 18.10
CA ARG A 288 11.92 2.13 17.76
C ARG A 288 12.81 1.71 18.95
N ALA A 289 13.05 2.62 19.88
CA ALA A 289 13.80 2.37 21.11
C ALA A 289 12.98 1.73 22.24
N SER A 290 11.68 1.51 22.04
CA SER A 290 10.74 1.07 23.09
C SER A 290 10.75 1.99 24.32
N LYS A 291 10.88 3.29 24.10
CA LYS A 291 10.82 4.35 25.11
C LYS A 291 9.58 5.22 24.90
N ASP A 292 9.21 5.96 25.94
CA ASP A 292 8.14 6.95 25.83
C ASP A 292 8.63 8.21 25.13
N TYR A 293 7.74 8.81 24.33
CA TYR A 293 8.00 10.09 23.70
C TYR A 293 8.07 11.20 24.76
N VAL A 294 9.09 12.05 24.64
CA VAL A 294 9.28 13.20 25.53
C VAL A 294 8.99 14.47 24.74
N TYR A 295 7.93 15.17 25.15
CA TYR A 295 7.53 16.44 24.54
C TYR A 295 8.61 17.51 24.71
N SER A 296 8.99 18.17 23.61
CA SER A 296 10.01 19.21 23.60
C SER A 296 9.46 20.54 24.13
N LYS A 297 10.01 21.05 25.24
CA LYS A 297 9.70 22.41 25.73
C LYS A 297 10.03 23.49 24.69
N ARG A 298 10.93 23.24 23.74
CA ARG A 298 11.24 24.18 22.65
C ARG A 298 10.07 24.33 21.68
N LEU A 299 9.40 23.22 21.34
CA LEU A 299 8.20 23.23 20.49
C LEU A 299 7.08 24.05 21.16
N GLY A 300 6.86 23.86 22.46
CA GLY A 300 5.86 24.62 23.22
C GLY A 300 6.13 26.13 23.26
N ARG A 301 7.40 26.56 23.24
CA ARG A 301 7.74 27.99 23.10
C ARG A 301 7.57 28.51 21.68
N ALA A 302 7.79 27.67 20.67
CA ALA A 302 7.65 28.05 19.27
C ALA A 302 6.19 28.40 18.93
N ILE A 303 5.23 27.56 19.34
CA ILE A 303 3.80 27.81 19.11
C ILE A 303 3.33 29.09 19.81
N GLU A 304 3.79 29.34 21.04
CA GLU A 304 3.45 30.58 21.75
C GLU A 304 4.06 31.81 21.08
N GLY A 305 5.30 31.69 20.60
CA GLY A 305 5.95 32.74 19.81
C GLY A 305 5.21 33.07 18.51
N CYS A 306 4.65 32.07 17.81
CA CYS A 306 3.81 32.31 16.64
C CYS A 306 2.52 33.05 17.02
N ARG A 307 1.85 32.63 18.10
CA ARG A 307 0.63 33.30 18.60
C ARG A 307 0.90 34.75 19.01
N GLN A 308 2.04 35.01 19.65
CA GLN A 308 2.44 36.37 20.02
C GLN A 308 2.69 37.23 18.79
N SER A 309 3.42 36.74 17.79
CA SER A 309 3.66 37.46 16.52
C SER A 309 2.34 37.74 15.78
N LEU A 310 1.41 36.78 15.74
CA LEU A 310 0.07 37.01 15.16
C LEU A 310 -0.71 38.09 15.92
N ARG A 311 -0.69 38.08 17.25
CA ARG A 311 -1.38 39.11 18.06
C ARG A 311 -0.87 40.51 17.74
N LEU A 312 0.45 40.68 17.63
CA LEU A 312 1.07 41.95 17.26
C LEU A 312 0.67 42.37 15.83
N LEU A 313 0.57 41.40 14.91
CA LEU A 313 0.13 41.65 13.54
C LEU A 313 -1.36 42.02 13.45
N SER A 314 -2.18 41.53 14.38
CA SER A 314 -3.63 41.75 14.43
C SER A 314 -4.05 43.05 15.10
N ASP A 315 -3.13 43.74 15.78
CA ASP A 315 -3.44 44.88 16.64
C ASP A 315 -4.00 46.05 15.80
N GLY A 316 -5.33 46.20 15.82
CA GLY A 316 -6.07 47.22 15.07
C GLY A 316 -6.52 46.84 13.64
N ASN A 317 -6.27 45.62 13.16
CA ASN A 317 -6.62 45.23 11.78
C ASN A 317 -7.19 43.80 11.69
N ASP A 318 -8.51 43.65 11.52
CA ASP A 318 -9.17 42.36 11.29
C ASP A 318 -9.33 42.07 9.78
N SER A 319 -8.18 41.96 9.12
CA SER A 319 -8.14 41.61 7.69
C SER A 319 -8.47 40.13 7.47
N PRO A 320 -9.03 39.76 6.30
CA PRO A 320 -9.25 38.35 5.96
C PRO A 320 -7.98 37.50 6.09
N ASP A 321 -6.82 38.03 5.74
CA ASP A 321 -5.53 37.32 5.80
C ASP A 321 -5.14 36.96 7.24
N ILE A 322 -5.38 37.88 8.19
CA ILE A 322 -5.13 37.65 9.61
C ILE A 322 -6.04 36.55 10.14
N ARG A 323 -7.30 36.49 9.69
CA ARG A 323 -8.21 35.36 10.00
C ARG A 323 -7.73 34.05 9.40
N HIS A 324 -7.21 34.05 8.17
CA HIS A 324 -6.62 32.86 7.56
C HIS A 324 -5.39 32.36 8.34
N LEU A 325 -4.53 33.29 8.77
CA LEU A 325 -3.34 33.01 9.57
C LEU A 325 -3.69 32.51 10.97
N SER A 326 -4.72 33.07 11.60
CA SER A 326 -5.28 32.59 12.87
C SER A 326 -5.76 31.15 12.75
N ARG A 327 -6.59 30.84 11.75
CA ARG A 327 -7.07 29.47 11.52
C ARG A 327 -5.93 28.49 11.28
N LEU A 328 -4.90 28.92 10.55
CA LEU A 328 -3.70 28.12 10.34
C LEU A 328 -2.97 27.85 11.65
N LEU A 329 -2.76 28.87 12.49
CA LEU A 329 -2.11 28.69 13.79
C LEU A 329 -2.95 27.89 14.78
N ASP A 330 -4.28 27.98 14.71
CA ASP A 330 -5.18 27.15 15.51
C ASP A 330 -5.05 25.67 15.12
N ASN A 331 -5.00 25.39 13.82
CA ASN A 331 -4.70 24.05 13.30
C ASN A 331 -3.33 23.56 13.77
N LEU A 332 -2.26 24.36 13.64
CA LEU A 332 -0.93 23.97 14.13
C LEU A 332 -0.87 23.84 15.66
N GLY A 333 -1.65 24.63 16.40
CA GLY A 333 -1.79 24.51 17.85
C GLY A 333 -2.47 23.21 18.27
N SER A 334 -3.46 22.75 17.49
CA SER A 334 -4.10 21.47 17.74
C SER A 334 -3.18 20.27 17.45
N VAL A 335 -2.27 20.40 16.47
CA VAL A 335 -1.18 19.43 16.26
C VAL A 335 -0.24 19.39 17.47
N ASP A 336 0.11 20.55 18.04
CA ASP A 336 0.91 20.60 19.28
C ASP A 336 0.22 19.87 20.45
N GLN A 337 -1.09 20.02 20.59
CA GLN A 337 -1.88 19.35 21.63
C GLN A 337 -1.81 17.82 21.50
N GLN A 338 -1.87 17.28 20.29
CA GLN A 338 -1.72 15.83 20.04
C GLN A 338 -0.37 15.32 20.57
N PHE A 339 0.72 16.03 20.30
CA PHE A 339 2.04 15.66 20.86
C PHE A 339 2.10 15.74 22.38
N ARG A 340 1.38 16.67 23.02
CA ARG A 340 1.31 16.75 24.48
C ARG A 340 0.52 15.59 25.08
N GLN A 341 -0.58 15.19 24.44
CA GLN A 341 -1.41 14.07 24.89
C GLN A 341 -0.66 12.75 24.84
N LEU A 342 0.24 12.55 23.88
CA LEU A 342 1.12 11.37 23.83
C LEU A 342 1.97 11.19 25.12
N ARG A 343 2.25 12.26 25.87
CA ARG A 343 3.00 12.21 27.14
C ARG A 343 2.17 11.68 28.32
N HIS A 344 0.87 11.96 28.37
CA HIS A 344 0.00 11.66 29.51
C HIS A 344 -0.72 10.32 29.31
N SER A 345 0.03 9.21 29.29
CA SER A 345 -0.45 7.92 28.76
C SER A 345 -0.87 6.86 29.79
N ASP A 346 -0.93 7.17 31.09
CA ASP A 346 -1.18 6.17 32.15
C ASP A 346 -2.64 6.08 32.65
N SER A 347 -3.58 6.88 32.16
CA SER A 347 -4.97 6.82 32.64
C SER A 347 -5.75 5.64 32.03
N PRO A 348 -6.25 4.69 32.84
CA PRO A 348 -7.01 3.52 32.36
C PRO A 348 -8.33 3.88 31.67
N ALA A 349 -8.95 5.01 32.04
CA ALA A 349 -10.30 5.41 31.64
C ALA A 349 -10.48 5.75 30.13
N GLU A 350 -9.41 6.13 29.42
CA GLU A 350 -9.47 6.39 27.96
C GLU A 350 -9.45 5.11 27.12
N ASN A 351 -8.96 3.99 27.67
CA ASN A 351 -8.90 2.71 26.95
C ASN A 351 -10.28 2.10 26.69
N ASP A 352 -11.25 2.35 27.57
CA ASP A 352 -12.61 1.80 27.45
C ASP A 352 -13.45 2.53 26.39
N ARG A 353 -13.34 3.87 26.27
CA ARG A 353 -14.07 4.65 25.26
C ARG A 353 -13.63 4.33 23.82
N MET A 354 -12.36 3.96 23.63
CA MET A 354 -11.84 3.52 22.32
C MET A 354 -12.20 2.05 22.00
N GLY A 355 -12.88 1.36 22.92
CA GLY A 355 -13.47 0.03 22.75
C GLY A 355 -14.68 0.03 21.83
N ASP A 356 -15.48 1.11 21.87
CA ASP A 356 -16.79 1.21 21.20
C ASP A 356 -16.71 1.67 19.74
N THR A 357 -15.58 2.23 19.30
CA THR A 357 -15.31 2.54 17.89
C THR A 357 -15.03 1.24 17.14
N ARG A 358 -16.09 0.47 16.89
CA ARG A 358 -16.09 -0.74 16.07
C ARG A 358 -15.63 -0.39 14.65
N ILE A 359 -14.33 -0.52 14.38
CA ILE A 359 -13.85 -0.78 13.02
C ILE A 359 -14.41 -2.15 12.67
N ALA A 360 -15.56 -2.14 11.99
CA ALA A 360 -16.30 -3.33 11.61
C ALA A 360 -15.35 -4.36 10.99
N ALA A 361 -15.13 -5.45 11.72
CA ALA A 361 -14.40 -6.60 11.25
C ALA A 361 -15.25 -7.31 10.19
N LEU A 362 -15.28 -6.75 8.98
CA LEU A 362 -15.70 -7.47 7.78
C LEU A 362 -14.61 -8.50 7.49
N GLU A 363 -14.89 -9.75 7.88
CA GLU A 363 -14.60 -10.96 7.10
C GLU A 363 -14.92 -12.19 7.96
N THR A 364 -16.20 -12.55 8.04
CA THR A 364 -16.62 -13.91 8.37
C THR A 364 -16.27 -14.81 7.19
N GLY A 365 -15.30 -15.70 7.38
CA GLY A 365 -14.88 -16.69 6.40
C GLY A 365 -15.91 -17.80 6.26
N SER A 366 -16.92 -17.58 5.42
CA SER A 366 -17.78 -18.64 4.89
C SER A 366 -17.45 -18.84 3.41
N PHE A 367 -17.41 -20.09 2.94
CA PHE A 367 -17.20 -20.42 1.53
C PHE A 367 -18.20 -19.71 0.60
N LYS A 368 -19.41 -19.43 1.09
CA LYS A 368 -20.43 -18.64 0.37
C LYS A 368 -19.98 -17.20 0.11
N ASN A 369 -19.27 -16.58 1.07
CA ASN A 369 -18.70 -15.24 0.93
C ASN A 369 -17.49 -15.24 -0.02
N THR A 370 -16.71 -16.33 -0.06
CA THR A 370 -15.60 -16.50 -1.00
C THR A 370 -16.10 -16.53 -2.45
N TRP A 371 -17.15 -17.30 -2.74
CA TRP A 371 -17.74 -17.36 -4.09
C TRP A 371 -18.38 -16.03 -4.50
N GLN A 372 -19.05 -15.34 -3.56
CA GLN A 372 -19.60 -14.00 -3.79
C GLN A 372 -18.52 -12.94 -4.07
N ALA A 373 -17.29 -13.12 -3.57
CA ALA A 373 -16.15 -12.26 -3.89
C ALA A 373 -15.53 -12.57 -5.27
N ILE A 374 -15.53 -13.84 -5.70
CA ILE A 374 -14.94 -14.26 -6.98
C ILE A 374 -15.87 -13.98 -8.16
N ARG A 375 -17.17 -14.26 -8.03
CA ARG A 375 -18.14 -14.16 -9.15
C ARG A 375 -18.13 -12.80 -9.86
N PRO A 376 -18.11 -11.64 -9.17
CA PRO A 376 -18.05 -10.33 -9.82
C PRO A 376 -16.73 -10.04 -10.54
N GLN A 377 -15.68 -10.82 -10.25
CA GLN A 377 -14.36 -10.68 -10.86
C GLN A 377 -14.20 -11.52 -12.13
N LEU A 378 -15.13 -12.45 -12.43
CA LEU A 378 -15.09 -13.30 -13.62
C LEU A 378 -15.58 -12.58 -14.88
N ASN A 379 -14.97 -11.45 -15.20
CA ASN A 379 -15.20 -10.70 -16.43
C ASN A 379 -13.90 -10.06 -16.91
N LEU A 380 -13.87 -9.66 -18.19
CA LEU A 380 -12.70 -9.04 -18.80
C LEU A 380 -12.43 -7.62 -18.29
N GLU A 381 -13.37 -6.98 -17.60
CA GLU A 381 -13.16 -5.67 -16.99
C GLU A 381 -12.28 -5.77 -15.73
N SER A 382 -12.40 -6.86 -14.98
CA SER A 382 -11.58 -7.13 -13.80
C SER A 382 -10.10 -7.24 -14.14
N GLY A 383 -9.28 -6.42 -13.49
CA GLY A 383 -7.82 -6.52 -13.60
C GLY A 383 -7.28 -7.85 -13.07
N VAL A 384 -7.94 -8.48 -12.09
CA VAL A 384 -7.51 -9.77 -11.52
C VAL A 384 -7.73 -10.90 -12.53
N PHE A 385 -8.88 -10.93 -13.20
CA PHE A 385 -9.16 -11.94 -14.23
C PHE A 385 -8.26 -11.78 -15.46
N ARG A 386 -8.08 -10.55 -15.96
CA ARG A 386 -7.13 -10.27 -17.05
C ARG A 386 -5.72 -10.75 -16.72
N HIS A 387 -5.25 -10.48 -15.50
CA HIS A 387 -3.95 -10.97 -15.05
C HIS A 387 -3.90 -12.49 -14.94
N ALA A 388 -4.94 -13.13 -14.39
CA ALA A 388 -5.00 -14.59 -14.28
C ALA A 388 -4.92 -15.29 -15.64
N VAL A 389 -5.69 -14.82 -16.63
CA VAL A 389 -5.63 -15.33 -18.01
C VAL A 389 -4.25 -15.08 -18.62
N ARG A 390 -3.74 -13.85 -18.53
CA ARG A 390 -2.44 -13.46 -19.07
C ARG A 390 -1.31 -14.33 -18.50
N LEU A 391 -1.25 -14.48 -17.18
CA LEU A 391 -0.23 -15.29 -16.51
C LEU A 391 -0.34 -16.77 -16.89
N SER A 392 -1.56 -17.30 -17.02
CA SER A 392 -1.79 -18.68 -17.43
C SER A 392 -1.32 -18.93 -18.87
N LEU A 393 -1.58 -18.00 -19.79
CA LEU A 393 -1.08 -18.08 -21.17
C LEU A 393 0.45 -18.01 -21.23
N VAL A 394 1.07 -17.16 -20.40
CA VAL A 394 2.54 -17.08 -20.28
C VAL A 394 3.12 -18.40 -19.75
N VAL A 395 2.51 -18.98 -18.72
CA VAL A 395 2.93 -20.27 -18.16
C VAL A 395 2.75 -21.38 -19.19
N ALA A 396 1.63 -21.42 -19.90
CA ALA A 396 1.40 -22.39 -20.96
C ALA A 396 2.47 -22.28 -22.05
N ALA A 397 2.73 -21.07 -22.56
CA ALA A 397 3.76 -20.83 -23.57
C ALA A 397 5.16 -21.23 -23.08
N ALA A 398 5.51 -20.87 -21.84
CA ALA A 398 6.80 -21.25 -21.26
C ALA A 398 6.95 -22.78 -21.14
N CYS A 399 5.94 -23.48 -20.63
CA CYS A 399 5.96 -24.95 -20.55
C CYS A 399 6.06 -25.58 -21.94
N THR A 400 5.29 -25.11 -22.93
CA THR A 400 5.36 -25.60 -24.31
C THR A 400 6.75 -25.42 -24.92
N ILE A 401 7.39 -24.26 -24.71
CA ILE A 401 8.76 -24.01 -25.20
C ILE A 401 9.76 -24.99 -24.57
N VAL A 402 9.66 -25.20 -23.25
CA VAL A 402 10.57 -26.10 -22.51
C VAL A 402 10.41 -27.55 -22.97
N GLU A 403 9.18 -28.02 -23.12
CA GLU A 403 8.91 -29.40 -23.56
C GLU A 403 9.22 -29.61 -25.05
N ALA A 404 8.86 -28.68 -25.94
CA ALA A 404 9.08 -28.83 -27.37
C ALA A 404 10.57 -28.80 -27.75
N LEU A 405 11.37 -28.01 -27.03
CA LEU A 405 12.81 -27.90 -27.28
C LEU A 405 13.66 -28.81 -26.39
N ASN A 406 13.04 -29.60 -25.50
CA ASN A 406 13.72 -30.46 -24.52
C ASN A 406 14.84 -29.72 -23.75
N LEU A 407 14.55 -28.50 -23.28
CA LEU A 407 15.56 -27.65 -22.65
C LEU A 407 15.94 -28.19 -21.27
N ASN A 408 17.18 -28.66 -21.13
CA ASN A 408 17.78 -28.94 -19.83
C ASN A 408 17.75 -27.67 -18.97
N LEU A 409 17.19 -27.76 -17.76
CA LEU A 409 16.98 -26.63 -16.84
C LEU A 409 16.00 -25.54 -17.32
N GLY A 410 15.26 -25.74 -18.42
CA GLY A 410 14.37 -24.73 -19.01
C GLY A 410 13.26 -24.21 -18.09
N TYR A 411 12.99 -24.88 -16.96
CA TYR A 411 12.05 -24.42 -15.92
C TYR A 411 12.45 -23.07 -15.28
N TRP A 412 13.69 -22.59 -15.49
CA TRP A 412 14.07 -21.21 -15.15
C TRP A 412 13.34 -20.15 -15.98
N ILE A 413 12.91 -20.47 -17.21
CA ILE A 413 12.08 -19.59 -18.05
C ILE A 413 10.75 -19.36 -17.33
N LEU A 414 10.11 -20.47 -16.93
CA LEU A 414 8.84 -20.46 -16.19
C LEU A 414 8.97 -19.68 -14.88
N LEU A 415 10.02 -19.94 -14.09
CA LEU A 415 10.25 -19.23 -12.84
C LEU A 415 10.45 -17.73 -13.07
N THR A 416 11.20 -17.36 -14.11
CA THR A 416 11.43 -15.95 -14.43
C THR A 416 10.14 -15.27 -14.85
N ALA A 417 9.37 -15.89 -15.74
CA ALA A 417 8.10 -15.37 -16.20
C ALA A 417 7.10 -15.14 -15.04
N LEU A 418 7.02 -16.10 -14.11
CA LEU A 418 6.17 -16.01 -12.92
C LEU A 418 6.54 -14.85 -11.99
N PHE A 419 7.83 -14.62 -11.74
CA PHE A 419 8.28 -13.55 -10.84
C PHE A 419 8.26 -12.16 -11.50
N VAL A 420 8.39 -12.10 -12.82
CA VAL A 420 8.46 -10.84 -13.58
C VAL A 420 7.08 -10.34 -13.98
N CYS A 421 6.17 -11.24 -14.38
CA CYS A 421 4.83 -10.87 -14.81
C CYS A 421 4.01 -10.33 -13.62
N GLN A 422 3.78 -9.02 -13.61
CA GLN A 422 2.95 -8.34 -12.62
C GLN A 422 1.60 -7.96 -13.25
N PRO A 423 0.56 -7.67 -12.45
CA PRO A 423 -0.73 -7.22 -12.97
C PRO A 423 -0.60 -5.95 -13.81
N ASN A 424 0.25 -4.99 -13.39
CA ASN A 424 0.40 -3.69 -14.05
C ASN A 424 1.60 -3.67 -15.01
N TYR A 425 1.51 -2.84 -16.07
CA TYR A 425 2.57 -2.73 -17.07
C TYR A 425 3.87 -2.16 -16.53
N THR A 426 3.79 -0.99 -15.86
CA THR A 426 4.96 -0.31 -15.31
C THR A 426 5.69 -1.21 -14.30
N ALA A 427 4.93 -1.92 -13.47
CA ALA A 427 5.47 -2.89 -12.53
C ALA A 427 6.21 -4.03 -13.26
N THR A 428 5.61 -4.62 -14.30
CA THR A 428 6.26 -5.69 -15.09
C THR A 428 7.52 -5.18 -15.78
N LYS A 429 7.47 -4.02 -16.43
CA LYS A 429 8.62 -3.41 -17.11
C LYS A 429 9.79 -3.17 -16.14
N SER A 430 9.51 -2.61 -14.96
CA SER A 430 10.51 -2.44 -13.91
C SER A 430 11.09 -3.80 -13.47
N ARG A 431 10.24 -4.81 -13.27
CA ARG A 431 10.69 -6.16 -12.87
C ARG A 431 11.54 -6.83 -13.94
N VAL A 432 11.21 -6.67 -15.23
CA VAL A 432 12.00 -7.18 -16.37
C VAL A 432 13.43 -6.66 -16.28
N TYR A 433 13.58 -5.33 -16.20
CA TYR A 433 14.90 -4.70 -16.15
C TYR A 433 15.68 -5.14 -14.90
N GLN A 434 15.04 -5.08 -13.73
CA GLN A 434 15.67 -5.46 -12.46
C GLN A 434 16.06 -6.95 -12.42
N ARG A 435 15.26 -7.83 -13.03
CA ARG A 435 15.54 -9.26 -13.11
C ARG A 435 16.71 -9.54 -14.05
N ILE A 436 16.72 -8.96 -15.25
CA ILE A 436 17.82 -9.14 -16.20
C ILE A 436 19.13 -8.61 -15.62
N ALA A 437 19.14 -7.35 -15.16
CA ALA A 437 20.34 -6.72 -14.59
C ALA A 437 20.87 -7.49 -13.37
N GLY A 438 19.97 -7.88 -12.45
CA GLY A 438 20.34 -8.65 -11.26
C GLY A 438 20.87 -10.05 -11.59
N THR A 439 20.25 -10.77 -12.53
CA THR A 439 20.71 -12.11 -12.92
C THR A 439 22.06 -12.04 -13.64
N VAL A 440 22.26 -11.10 -14.57
CA VAL A 440 23.53 -10.97 -15.30
C VAL A 440 24.67 -10.70 -14.32
N LEU A 441 24.51 -9.72 -13.42
CA LEU A 441 25.51 -9.45 -12.38
C LEU A 441 25.72 -10.66 -11.45
N GLY A 442 24.63 -11.36 -11.10
CA GLY A 442 24.66 -12.52 -10.22
C GLY A 442 25.35 -13.73 -10.86
N VAL A 443 25.21 -13.92 -12.17
CA VAL A 443 25.92 -14.96 -12.93
C VAL A 443 27.40 -14.61 -13.05
N ILE A 444 27.76 -13.36 -13.35
CA ILE A 444 29.15 -12.92 -13.42
C ILE A 444 29.86 -13.17 -12.09
N VAL A 445 29.28 -12.71 -10.97
CA VAL A 445 29.91 -12.93 -9.65
C VAL A 445 29.81 -14.39 -9.22
N GLY A 446 28.69 -15.06 -9.50
CA GLY A 446 28.48 -16.49 -9.24
C GLY A 446 29.48 -17.38 -9.98
N SER A 447 29.97 -16.96 -11.16
CA SER A 447 31.00 -17.65 -11.93
C SER A 447 32.34 -17.73 -11.20
N LEU A 448 32.61 -16.76 -10.32
CA LEU A 448 33.84 -16.68 -9.55
C LEU A 448 33.79 -17.56 -8.30
N VAL A 449 32.59 -17.89 -7.81
CA VAL A 449 32.39 -18.63 -6.56
C VAL A 449 33.13 -19.98 -6.55
N PRO A 450 33.01 -20.85 -7.58
CA PRO A 450 33.71 -22.13 -7.60
C PRO A 450 35.24 -22.04 -7.42
N TYR A 451 35.89 -20.95 -7.83
CA TYR A 451 37.34 -20.77 -7.70
C TYR A 451 37.80 -20.55 -6.26
N PHE A 452 36.94 -19.99 -5.40
CA PHE A 452 37.28 -19.67 -4.02
C PHE A 452 36.67 -20.65 -3.01
N THR A 453 35.70 -21.48 -3.42
CA THR A 453 34.88 -22.27 -2.49
C THR A 453 34.76 -23.75 -2.90
N PRO A 454 35.82 -24.55 -2.74
CA PRO A 454 35.80 -25.96 -3.11
C PRO A 454 34.99 -26.83 -2.13
N SER A 455 34.94 -26.44 -0.85
CA SER A 455 34.32 -27.26 0.20
C SER A 455 32.78 -27.13 0.24
N VAL A 456 32.11 -28.19 0.68
CA VAL A 456 30.65 -28.20 0.93
C VAL A 456 30.28 -27.15 1.98
N GLU A 457 31.10 -26.99 3.01
CA GLU A 457 30.88 -26.03 4.11
C GLU A 457 30.85 -24.59 3.60
N THR A 458 31.81 -24.20 2.75
CA THR A 458 31.86 -22.85 2.20
C THR A 458 30.66 -22.58 1.29
N LYS A 459 30.23 -23.58 0.50
CA LYS A 459 29.02 -23.47 -0.32
C LYS A 459 27.76 -23.29 0.54
N LEU A 460 27.63 -24.01 1.65
CA LEU A 460 26.50 -23.85 2.59
C LEU A 460 26.47 -22.45 3.21
N TRP A 461 27.63 -21.88 3.58
CA TRP A 461 27.72 -20.49 4.06
C TRP A 461 27.28 -19.47 3.01
N ILE A 462 27.64 -19.67 1.73
CA ILE A 462 27.17 -18.82 0.63
C ILE A 462 25.65 -18.94 0.47
N VAL A 463 25.08 -20.14 0.61
CA VAL A 463 23.63 -20.33 0.57
C VAL A 463 22.95 -19.57 1.72
N ILE A 464 23.48 -19.66 2.95
CA ILE A 464 22.96 -18.90 4.11
C ILE A 464 23.02 -17.39 3.84
N ALA A 465 24.18 -16.88 3.39
CA ALA A 465 24.37 -15.47 3.12
C ALA A 465 23.47 -14.97 1.97
N GLY A 466 23.44 -15.71 0.86
CA GLY A 466 22.66 -15.38 -0.33
C GLY A 466 21.15 -15.34 -0.06
N THR A 467 20.60 -16.35 0.63
CA THR A 467 19.18 -16.36 1.00
C THR A 467 18.85 -15.23 1.99
N THR A 468 19.70 -14.98 2.99
CA THR A 468 19.47 -13.90 3.97
C THR A 468 19.49 -12.52 3.30
N LEU A 469 20.49 -12.26 2.44
CA LEU A 469 20.63 -11.00 1.71
C LEU A 469 19.52 -10.81 0.67
N PHE A 470 19.05 -11.89 0.03
CA PHE A 470 17.87 -11.86 -0.84
C PHE A 470 16.65 -11.29 -0.10
N PHE A 471 16.33 -11.82 1.09
CA PHE A 471 15.19 -11.34 1.88
C PHE A 471 15.38 -9.93 2.44
N MET A 472 16.61 -9.57 2.85
CA MET A 472 16.92 -8.21 3.31
C MET A 472 16.74 -7.15 2.22
N THR A 473 17.07 -7.47 0.97
CA THR A 473 17.04 -6.50 -0.14
C THR A 473 15.75 -6.51 -0.95
N ARG A 474 14.91 -7.54 -0.80
CA ARG A 474 13.66 -7.76 -1.57
C ARG A 474 12.72 -6.56 -1.59
N THR A 475 12.58 -5.85 -0.47
CA THR A 475 11.63 -4.74 -0.29
C THR A 475 12.17 -3.37 -0.72
N TYR A 476 13.50 -3.20 -0.78
CA TYR A 476 14.12 -1.89 -1.04
C TYR A 476 14.77 -1.80 -2.43
N LYS A 477 15.41 -2.87 -2.91
CA LYS A 477 16.10 -2.91 -4.21
C LYS A 477 16.03 -4.30 -4.84
N TYR A 478 15.02 -4.55 -5.67
CA TYR A 478 14.78 -5.87 -6.25
C TYR A 478 15.92 -6.39 -7.15
N SER A 479 16.69 -5.52 -7.82
CA SER A 479 17.85 -5.96 -8.61
C SER A 479 18.91 -6.64 -7.71
N PHE A 480 19.19 -6.07 -6.54
CA PHE A 480 20.11 -6.68 -5.56
C PHE A 480 19.57 -7.99 -5.00
N SER A 481 18.26 -8.06 -4.78
CA SER A 481 17.60 -9.31 -4.38
C SER A 481 17.79 -10.39 -5.45
N THR A 482 17.58 -10.05 -6.73
CA THR A 482 17.82 -10.97 -7.85
C THR A 482 19.28 -11.39 -7.98
N PHE A 483 20.22 -10.48 -7.72
CA PHE A 483 21.65 -10.78 -7.68
C PHE A 483 21.98 -11.86 -6.63
N PHE A 484 21.55 -11.68 -5.37
CA PHE A 484 21.85 -12.63 -4.30
C PHE A 484 21.17 -13.99 -4.49
N ILE A 485 19.91 -14.02 -4.96
CA ILE A 485 19.23 -15.29 -5.22
C ILE A 485 19.86 -16.05 -6.39
N THR A 486 20.44 -15.35 -7.37
CA THR A 486 21.14 -16.00 -8.49
C THR A 486 22.42 -16.67 -8.03
N ILE A 487 23.23 -16.00 -7.20
CA ILE A 487 24.43 -16.59 -6.59
C ILE A 487 24.05 -17.81 -5.73
N GLN A 488 23.01 -17.67 -4.90
CA GLN A 488 22.52 -18.77 -4.08
C GLN A 488 22.06 -19.96 -4.93
N ALA A 489 21.29 -19.70 -5.99
CA ALA A 489 20.82 -20.74 -6.90
C ALA A 489 21.96 -21.49 -7.59
N LEU A 490 22.96 -20.78 -8.14
CA LEU A 490 24.14 -21.40 -8.78
C LEU A 490 24.93 -22.25 -7.77
N THR A 491 25.07 -21.75 -6.54
CA THR A 491 25.74 -22.50 -5.47
C THR A 491 24.95 -23.75 -5.08
N SER A 492 23.63 -23.67 -5.02
CA SER A 492 22.76 -24.82 -4.77
C SER A 492 22.77 -25.86 -5.89
N LEU A 493 22.89 -25.44 -7.16
CA LEU A 493 23.11 -26.36 -8.28
C LEU A 493 24.45 -27.10 -8.13
N SER A 494 25.51 -26.39 -7.72
CA SER A 494 26.81 -27.01 -7.41
C SER A 494 26.72 -28.04 -6.29
N LEU A 495 25.92 -27.77 -5.25
CA LEU A 495 25.66 -28.72 -4.15
C LEU A 495 24.83 -29.93 -4.60
N ALA A 496 23.96 -29.75 -5.60
CA ALA A 496 23.19 -30.82 -6.23
C ALA A 496 24.03 -31.70 -7.19
N GLY A 497 25.29 -31.33 -7.44
CA GLY A 497 26.20 -32.05 -8.34
C GLY A 497 26.05 -31.67 -9.82
N LEU A 498 25.35 -30.58 -10.11
CA LEU A 498 25.21 -30.06 -11.47
C LEU A 498 26.39 -29.15 -11.84
N ASP A 499 26.81 -29.20 -13.10
CA ASP A 499 27.87 -28.33 -13.60
C ASP A 499 27.42 -26.87 -13.63
N VAL A 500 28.07 -26.05 -12.82
CA VAL A 500 27.82 -24.61 -12.73
C VAL A 500 28.19 -23.94 -14.06
N TYR A 501 29.24 -24.39 -14.75
CA TYR A 501 29.69 -23.77 -16.00
C TYR A 501 28.69 -23.94 -17.12
N ALA A 502 28.12 -25.14 -17.27
CA ALA A 502 27.00 -25.37 -18.16
C ALA A 502 25.74 -24.57 -17.78
N ALA A 503 25.46 -24.38 -16.49
CA ALA A 503 24.24 -23.69 -16.02
C ALA A 503 24.30 -22.16 -16.19
N MET A 504 25.49 -21.55 -16.24
CA MET A 504 25.68 -20.09 -16.31
C MET A 504 25.07 -19.43 -17.57
N PRO A 505 25.43 -19.81 -18.81
CA PRO A 505 24.86 -19.20 -20.00
C PRO A 505 23.36 -19.47 -20.13
N VAL A 506 22.93 -20.68 -19.76
CA VAL A 506 21.52 -21.08 -19.71
C VAL A 506 20.73 -20.13 -18.81
N ARG A 507 21.27 -19.75 -17.65
CA ARG A 507 20.60 -18.83 -16.72
C ARG A 507 20.31 -17.46 -17.32
N ILE A 508 21.23 -16.92 -18.12
CA ILE A 508 21.06 -15.62 -18.80
C ILE A 508 19.99 -15.75 -19.90
N ILE A 509 20.13 -16.77 -20.75
CA ILE A 509 19.21 -17.02 -21.86
C ILE A 509 17.78 -17.25 -21.34
N ASP A 510 17.60 -18.12 -20.36
CA ASP A 510 16.30 -18.42 -19.77
C ASP A 510 15.66 -17.20 -19.11
N THR A 511 16.49 -16.34 -18.51
CA THR A 511 16.02 -15.08 -17.92
C THR A 511 15.53 -14.12 -19.00
N ILE A 512 16.24 -14.03 -20.13
CA ILE A 512 15.83 -13.18 -21.26
C ILE A 512 14.54 -13.72 -21.89
N ILE A 513 14.44 -15.03 -22.12
CA ILE A 513 13.22 -15.65 -22.70
C ILE A 513 12.03 -15.44 -21.77
N GLY A 514 12.17 -15.77 -20.48
CA GLY A 514 11.09 -15.62 -19.51
C GLY A 514 10.65 -14.16 -19.32
N ALA A 515 11.61 -13.23 -19.29
CA ALA A 515 11.31 -11.80 -19.21
C ALA A 515 10.65 -11.26 -20.49
N SER A 516 11.06 -11.74 -21.66
CA SER A 516 10.47 -11.37 -22.95
C SER A 516 9.04 -11.87 -23.08
N LEU A 517 8.76 -13.11 -22.67
CA LEU A 517 7.39 -13.65 -22.61
C LEU A 517 6.49 -12.81 -21.70
N ALA A 518 6.96 -12.50 -20.49
CA ALA A 518 6.21 -11.67 -19.55
C ALA A 518 5.97 -10.25 -20.09
N TRP A 519 6.99 -9.64 -20.69
CA TRP A 519 6.87 -8.31 -21.30
C TRP A 519 5.90 -8.31 -22.49
N ALA A 520 6.01 -9.29 -23.40
CA ALA A 520 5.12 -9.42 -24.55
C ALA A 520 3.67 -9.65 -24.12
N ALA A 521 3.44 -10.53 -23.15
CA ALA A 521 2.10 -10.79 -22.64
C ALA A 521 1.45 -9.53 -22.05
N VAL A 522 2.17 -8.76 -21.25
CA VAL A 522 1.63 -7.50 -20.72
C VAL A 522 1.49 -6.45 -21.82
N SER A 523 2.38 -6.46 -22.83
CA SER A 523 2.37 -5.57 -24.01
C SER A 523 1.16 -5.77 -24.94
N TYR A 524 0.75 -7.03 -25.16
CA TYR A 524 -0.24 -7.39 -26.19
C TYR A 524 -1.54 -7.98 -25.64
N LEU A 525 -1.54 -8.69 -24.50
CA LEU A 525 -2.73 -9.33 -23.93
C LEU A 525 -3.44 -8.40 -22.94
N TRP A 526 -4.49 -7.72 -23.42
CA TRP A 526 -5.31 -6.76 -22.65
C TRP A 526 -4.49 -5.69 -21.93
N PRO A 527 -3.75 -4.85 -22.67
CA PRO A 527 -2.82 -3.87 -22.10
C PRO A 527 -3.49 -2.88 -21.15
N ASP A 528 -3.08 -2.87 -19.88
CA ASP A 528 -3.73 -2.06 -18.83
C ASP A 528 -3.64 -0.54 -19.07
N TRP A 529 -2.60 -0.05 -19.76
CA TRP A 529 -2.50 1.37 -20.15
C TRP A 529 -3.55 1.81 -21.18
N LYS A 530 -4.24 0.87 -21.83
CA LYS A 530 -5.39 1.19 -22.69
C LYS A 530 -6.69 1.40 -21.88
N TYR A 531 -6.78 0.88 -20.65
CA TYR A 531 -8.03 0.86 -19.87
C TYR A 531 -8.00 1.69 -18.57
N LEU A 532 -6.83 1.91 -17.98
CA LEU A 532 -6.62 2.76 -16.79
C LEU A 532 -6.05 4.12 -17.20
N THR A 533 -6.88 4.95 -17.85
CA THR A 533 -6.56 6.36 -18.07
C THR A 533 -6.87 7.15 -16.80
N LEU A 534 -6.03 8.15 -16.50
CA LEU A 534 -6.24 9.07 -15.39
C LEU A 534 -7.67 9.64 -15.42
N GLU A 535 -8.14 10.02 -16.62
CA GLU A 535 -9.50 10.46 -16.92
C GLU A 535 -10.56 9.49 -16.39
N ARG A 536 -10.57 8.23 -16.85
CA ARG A 536 -11.59 7.25 -16.44
C ARG A 536 -11.56 7.00 -14.94
N THR A 537 -10.37 6.91 -14.34
CA THR A 537 -10.27 6.69 -12.89
C THR A 537 -10.72 7.90 -12.07
N ALA A 538 -10.47 9.12 -12.56
CA ALA A 538 -10.96 10.35 -11.94
C ALA A 538 -12.48 10.50 -12.08
N ALA A 539 -13.04 10.13 -13.24
CA ALA A 539 -14.48 10.10 -13.47
C ALA A 539 -15.17 9.13 -12.50
N LEU A 540 -14.70 7.88 -12.41
CA LEU A 540 -15.28 6.90 -11.47
C LEU A 540 -15.16 7.35 -10.00
N ALA A 541 -14.05 7.97 -9.61
CA ALA A 541 -13.86 8.46 -8.25
C ALA A 541 -14.84 9.59 -7.89
N VAL A 542 -15.09 10.53 -8.80
CA VAL A 542 -16.03 11.63 -8.55
C VAL A 542 -17.48 11.17 -8.59
N CYS A 543 -17.86 10.34 -9.56
CA CYS A 543 -19.21 9.82 -9.68
C CYS A 543 -19.60 8.99 -8.45
N SER A 544 -18.72 8.08 -8.02
CA SER A 544 -18.96 7.25 -6.83
C SER A 544 -18.99 8.07 -5.52
N SER A 545 -18.22 9.16 -5.44
CA SER A 545 -18.31 10.11 -4.32
C SER A 545 -19.65 10.86 -4.33
N GLY A 546 -20.15 11.25 -5.51
CA GLY A 546 -21.48 11.83 -5.67
C GLY A 546 -22.60 10.86 -5.25
N THR A 547 -22.52 9.59 -5.65
CA THR A 547 -23.48 8.54 -5.19
C THR A 547 -23.39 8.34 -3.67
N TYR A 548 -22.19 8.43 -3.10
CA TYR A 548 -22.01 8.33 -1.65
C TYR A 548 -22.65 9.50 -0.90
N LEU A 549 -22.48 10.74 -1.40
CA LEU A 549 -23.15 11.92 -0.85
C LEU A 549 -24.66 11.81 -0.93
N GLN A 550 -25.22 11.37 -2.06
CA GLN A 550 -26.65 11.17 -2.24
C GLN A 550 -27.21 10.20 -1.19
N LYS A 551 -26.54 9.05 -0.96
CA LYS A 551 -26.97 8.09 0.07
C LYS A 551 -26.88 8.62 1.49
N ILE A 552 -25.97 9.56 1.77
CA ILE A 552 -25.94 10.25 3.07
C ILE A 552 -27.08 11.27 3.18
N ALA A 553 -27.35 12.04 2.13
CA ALA A 553 -28.46 12.98 2.09
C ALA A 553 -29.82 12.29 2.28
N GLU A 554 -30.04 11.15 1.62
CA GLU A 554 -31.24 10.30 1.79
C GLU A 554 -31.40 9.82 3.25
N ARG A 555 -30.30 9.40 3.89
CA ARG A 555 -30.32 8.91 5.28
C ARG A 555 -30.51 10.00 6.32
N LEU A 556 -29.94 11.18 6.07
CA LEU A 556 -30.19 12.36 6.90
C LEU A 556 -31.69 12.72 6.90
N LYS A 557 -32.41 12.40 5.81
CA LYS A 557 -33.85 12.64 5.68
C LYS A 557 -34.68 11.63 6.47
N THR A 558 -34.30 10.36 6.45
CA THR A 558 -35.07 9.28 7.10
C THR A 558 -34.72 9.08 8.58
N GLY A 559 -33.58 9.58 9.05
CA GLY A 559 -33.12 9.38 10.43
C GLY A 559 -32.65 7.95 10.74
N GLU A 560 -32.50 7.11 9.70
CA GLU A 560 -32.13 5.71 9.89
C GLU A 560 -30.66 5.57 10.28
N THR A 561 -30.43 5.12 11.52
CA THR A 561 -29.10 4.82 12.07
C THR A 561 -28.60 3.41 11.73
N GLY A 562 -29.45 2.58 11.13
CA GLY A 562 -29.16 1.22 10.70
C GLY A 562 -28.10 1.15 9.60
N ASP A 563 -27.08 0.33 9.82
CA ASP A 563 -25.92 0.19 8.93
C ASP A 563 -26.24 -0.84 7.82
N ASP A 564 -27.07 -0.43 6.86
CA ASP A 564 -27.54 -1.27 5.75
C ASP A 564 -26.37 -1.72 4.84
N ILE A 565 -26.53 -2.90 4.25
CA ILE A 565 -25.58 -3.51 3.34
C ILE A 565 -25.33 -2.60 2.13
N GLU A 566 -26.38 -1.94 1.60
CA GLU A 566 -26.25 -1.06 0.43
C GLU A 566 -25.37 0.17 0.73
N TYR A 567 -25.62 0.86 1.86
CA TYR A 567 -24.80 1.99 2.30
C TYR A 567 -23.31 1.62 2.45
N ARG A 568 -23.04 0.45 3.05
CA ARG A 568 -21.67 -0.05 3.24
C ARG A 568 -20.98 -0.32 1.91
N ILE A 569 -21.71 -0.86 0.93
CA ILE A 569 -21.20 -1.11 -0.42
C ILE A 569 -20.88 0.23 -1.10
N THR A 570 -21.77 1.22 -1.04
CA THR A 570 -21.57 2.54 -1.67
C THR A 570 -20.38 3.28 -1.07
N ARG A 571 -20.28 3.35 0.27
CA ARG A 571 -19.11 3.94 0.95
C ARG A 571 -17.81 3.24 0.54
N ARG A 572 -17.84 1.90 0.50
CA ARG A 572 -16.67 1.10 0.11
C ARG A 572 -16.25 1.40 -1.34
N ARG A 573 -17.20 1.46 -2.28
CA ARG A 573 -16.93 1.78 -3.69
C ARG A 573 -16.29 3.17 -3.84
N ALA A 574 -16.80 4.19 -3.15
CA ALA A 574 -16.21 5.53 -3.19
C ALA A 574 -14.74 5.52 -2.74
N HIS A 575 -14.43 4.87 -1.62
CA HIS A 575 -13.04 4.71 -1.17
C HIS A 575 -12.19 3.87 -2.12
N GLU A 576 -12.74 2.80 -2.71
CA GLU A 576 -12.02 1.93 -3.66
C GLU A 576 -11.68 2.70 -4.95
N HIS A 577 -12.58 3.52 -5.48
CA HIS A 577 -12.32 4.33 -6.67
C HIS A 577 -11.33 5.47 -6.40
N THR A 578 -11.42 6.15 -5.25
CA THR A 578 -10.40 7.15 -4.85
C THR A 578 -9.03 6.51 -4.63
N ALA A 579 -8.98 5.30 -4.07
CA ALA A 579 -7.73 4.53 -3.96
C ALA A 579 -7.20 4.08 -5.33
N ALA A 580 -8.08 3.72 -6.27
CA ALA A 580 -7.67 3.40 -7.63
C ALA A 580 -7.05 4.61 -8.34
N LEU A 581 -7.63 5.81 -8.18
CA LEU A 581 -7.04 7.07 -8.67
C LEU A 581 -5.65 7.31 -8.08
N SER A 582 -5.48 7.09 -6.78
CA SER A 582 -4.19 7.17 -6.08
C SER A 582 -3.15 6.21 -6.68
N SER A 583 -3.55 4.97 -6.95
CA SER A 583 -2.69 3.95 -7.57
C SER A 583 -2.28 4.33 -8.99
N THR A 584 -3.22 4.80 -9.81
CA THR A 584 -2.95 5.25 -11.19
C THR A 584 -1.93 6.40 -11.18
N LEU A 585 -2.11 7.36 -10.27
CA LEU A 585 -1.22 8.51 -10.18
C LEU A 585 0.17 8.13 -9.65
N SER A 586 0.23 7.22 -8.67
CA SER A 586 1.50 6.64 -8.20
C SER A 586 2.25 5.95 -9.35
N ASP A 587 1.54 5.15 -10.16
CA ASP A 587 2.15 4.48 -11.32
C ASP A 587 2.65 5.50 -12.35
N MET A 588 1.87 6.55 -12.64
CA MET A 588 2.28 7.64 -13.54
C MET A 588 3.48 8.42 -13.01
N SER A 589 3.52 8.68 -11.70
CA SER A 589 4.62 9.43 -11.06
C SER A 589 5.98 8.72 -11.16
N SER A 590 5.95 7.40 -11.38
CA SER A 590 7.18 6.61 -11.60
C SER A 590 7.78 6.77 -13.01
N GLU A 591 7.01 7.30 -13.97
CA GLU A 591 7.47 7.66 -15.33
C GLU A 591 7.21 9.16 -15.62
N PRO A 592 7.81 10.10 -14.87
CA PRO A 592 7.43 11.51 -14.90
C PRO A 592 7.64 12.16 -16.29
N ALA A 593 8.67 11.73 -17.02
CA ALA A 593 8.95 12.21 -18.38
C ALA A 593 7.84 11.89 -19.38
N LYS A 594 7.04 10.83 -19.15
CA LYS A 594 5.97 10.39 -20.05
C LYS A 594 4.62 11.03 -19.73
N PHE A 595 4.40 11.42 -18.48
CA PHE A 595 3.09 11.86 -17.97
C PHE A 595 3.10 13.28 -17.41
N ALA A 596 4.14 14.07 -17.69
CA ALA A 596 4.33 15.42 -17.14
C ALA A 596 3.05 16.29 -17.21
N ASP A 597 2.39 16.34 -18.36
CA ASP A 597 1.20 17.17 -18.60
C ASP A 597 -0.03 16.72 -17.80
N SER A 598 -0.09 15.45 -17.39
CA SER A 598 -1.23 14.86 -16.68
C SER A 598 -1.00 14.71 -15.17
N LEU A 599 0.25 14.79 -14.71
CA LEU A 599 0.57 14.59 -13.29
C LEU A 599 0.01 15.71 -12.41
N GLN A 600 0.18 16.97 -12.82
CA GLN A 600 -0.27 18.11 -12.01
C GLN A 600 -1.81 18.17 -11.87
N PRO A 601 -2.60 18.02 -12.95
CA PRO A 601 -4.05 17.86 -12.83
C PRO A 601 -4.43 16.61 -12.02
N GLY A 602 -3.71 15.50 -12.22
CA GLY A 602 -3.92 14.25 -11.48
C GLY A 602 -3.76 14.38 -9.95
N PHE A 603 -2.72 15.08 -9.48
CA PHE A 603 -2.53 15.33 -8.04
C PHE A 603 -3.64 16.22 -7.48
N THR A 604 -4.11 17.19 -8.26
CA THR A 604 -5.23 18.06 -7.88
C THR A 604 -6.52 17.25 -7.72
N LEU A 605 -6.81 16.35 -8.67
CA LEU A 605 -7.96 15.43 -8.59
C LEU A 605 -7.87 14.51 -7.38
N LEU A 606 -6.69 13.95 -7.11
CA LEU A 606 -6.50 13.06 -5.97
C LEU A 606 -6.70 13.78 -4.63
N LYS A 607 -6.09 14.97 -4.48
CA LYS A 607 -6.26 15.83 -3.30
C LYS A 607 -7.73 16.15 -3.07
N THR A 608 -8.43 16.55 -4.13
CA THR A 608 -9.83 16.97 -4.10
C THR A 608 -10.74 15.78 -3.80
N GLY A 609 -10.49 14.60 -4.39
CA GLY A 609 -11.23 13.36 -4.12
C GLY A 609 -11.11 12.86 -2.68
N TYR A 610 -9.91 12.96 -2.06
CA TYR A 610 -9.75 12.63 -0.64
C TYR A 610 -10.47 13.63 0.27
N ALA A 611 -10.33 14.93 0.00
CA ALA A 611 -11.05 15.96 0.75
C ALA A 611 -12.56 15.75 0.67
N LEU A 612 -13.08 15.51 -0.54
CA LEU A 612 -14.47 15.20 -0.80
C LEU A 612 -14.96 14.00 0.03
N THR A 613 -14.24 12.88 -0.04
CA THR A 613 -14.63 11.66 0.72
C THR A 613 -14.59 11.90 2.23
N GLY A 614 -13.62 12.68 2.71
CA GLY A 614 -13.50 13.09 4.11
C GLY A 614 -14.68 13.93 4.58
N TYR A 615 -15.02 15.00 3.85
CA TYR A 615 -16.15 15.86 4.19
C TYR A 615 -17.49 15.13 4.10
N ILE A 616 -17.70 14.27 3.10
CA ILE A 616 -18.90 13.44 3.00
C ILE A 616 -18.99 12.50 4.21
N SER A 617 -17.88 11.88 4.62
CA SER A 617 -17.86 11.00 5.80
C SER A 617 -18.17 11.77 7.10
N ALA A 618 -17.61 12.98 7.25
CA ALA A 618 -17.88 13.86 8.38
C ALA A 618 -19.37 14.27 8.42
N LEU A 619 -19.94 14.62 7.27
CA LEU A 619 -21.38 14.91 7.16
C LEU A 619 -22.24 13.73 7.60
N GLY A 620 -21.87 12.51 7.22
CA GLY A 620 -22.55 11.28 7.64
C GLY A 620 -22.48 10.98 9.15
N ALA A 621 -21.57 11.61 9.90
CA ALA A 621 -21.48 11.44 11.35
C ALA A 621 -22.62 12.15 12.09
N TYR A 622 -23.17 13.24 11.53
CA TYR A 622 -24.23 14.05 12.14
C TYR A 622 -25.66 13.51 11.89
N ARG A 623 -25.77 12.25 11.41
CA ARG A 623 -27.04 11.61 11.01
C ARG A 623 -28.08 11.45 12.11
N SER A 624 -27.65 11.33 13.36
CA SER A 624 -28.55 11.19 14.52
C SER A 624 -29.04 12.53 15.07
N GLU A 625 -28.31 13.62 14.79
CA GLU A 625 -28.51 14.91 15.45
C GLU A 625 -29.35 15.89 14.59
N MET A 626 -29.55 15.58 13.30
CA MET A 626 -30.25 16.47 12.36
C MET A 626 -31.77 16.53 12.57
N HIS A 627 -32.43 15.44 13.00
CA HIS A 627 -33.88 15.42 13.23
C HIS A 627 -34.31 16.02 14.58
N GLU A 628 -33.41 16.06 15.57
CA GLU A 628 -33.74 16.55 16.91
C GLU A 628 -33.48 18.06 17.07
N GLU A 629 -32.51 18.63 16.34
CA GLU A 629 -31.99 19.98 16.63
C GLU A 629 -32.15 21.01 15.49
N CYS A 630 -32.63 20.62 14.30
CA CYS A 630 -32.77 21.51 13.14
C CYS A 630 -34.23 21.84 12.78
N SER A 631 -34.48 23.04 12.25
CA SER A 631 -35.82 23.44 11.81
C SER A 631 -36.25 22.70 10.53
N PRO A 632 -37.55 22.40 10.33
CA PRO A 632 -38.04 21.71 9.14
C PRO A 632 -37.69 22.43 7.83
N ASP A 633 -37.75 23.77 7.84
CA ASP A 633 -37.42 24.62 6.68
C ASP A 633 -35.94 24.56 6.32
N PHE A 634 -35.04 24.51 7.30
CA PHE A 634 -33.61 24.30 7.08
C PHE A 634 -33.36 22.92 6.50
N THR A 635 -33.93 21.88 7.11
CA THR A 635 -33.79 20.48 6.70
C THR A 635 -34.23 20.27 5.26
N ALA A 636 -35.38 20.81 4.85
CA ALA A 636 -35.87 20.70 3.47
C ALA A 636 -34.93 21.34 2.44
N GLN A 637 -34.44 22.56 2.73
CA GLN A 637 -33.47 23.22 1.84
C GLN A 637 -32.11 22.51 1.83
N PHE A 638 -31.70 21.95 2.98
CA PHE A 638 -30.43 21.24 3.10
C PHE A 638 -30.43 20.00 2.22
N HIS A 639 -31.53 19.25 2.21
CA HIS A 639 -31.68 18.10 1.32
C HIS A 639 -31.62 18.49 -0.15
N LEU A 640 -32.30 19.55 -0.56
CA LEU A 640 -32.24 20.05 -1.94
C LEU A 640 -30.80 20.39 -2.36
N ALA A 641 -30.11 21.20 -1.54
CA ALA A 641 -28.73 21.59 -1.85
C ALA A 641 -27.77 20.40 -1.83
N ALA A 642 -27.97 19.43 -0.93
CA ALA A 642 -27.15 18.22 -0.86
C ALA A 642 -27.38 17.27 -2.05
N GLU A 643 -28.63 17.06 -2.46
CA GLU A 643 -28.99 16.27 -3.64
C GLU A 643 -28.48 16.93 -4.92
N HIS A 644 -28.63 18.25 -5.06
CA HIS A 644 -28.09 18.99 -6.20
C HIS A 644 -26.56 18.90 -6.26
N THR A 645 -25.87 19.08 -5.13
CA THR A 645 -24.42 18.90 -5.05
C THR A 645 -24.00 17.48 -5.47
N ALA A 646 -24.72 16.46 -5.01
CA ALA A 646 -24.47 15.07 -5.38
C ALA A 646 -24.68 14.83 -6.88
N HIS A 647 -25.75 15.39 -7.44
CA HIS A 647 -26.07 15.30 -8.86
C HIS A 647 -24.96 15.89 -9.75
N ILE A 648 -24.42 17.05 -9.37
CA ILE A 648 -23.31 17.67 -10.11
C ILE A 648 -22.09 16.74 -10.08
N PHE A 649 -21.69 16.19 -8.93
CA PHE A 649 -20.56 15.25 -8.86
C PHE A 649 -20.78 13.99 -9.71
N GLN A 650 -22.01 13.47 -9.78
CA GLN A 650 -22.34 12.27 -10.56
C GLN A 650 -22.21 12.47 -12.07
N HIS A 651 -22.52 13.67 -12.57
CA HIS A 651 -22.50 13.99 -14.00
C HIS A 651 -21.34 14.90 -14.41
N LEU A 652 -20.47 15.27 -13.47
CA LEU A 652 -19.33 16.16 -13.67
C LEU A 652 -18.47 15.79 -14.90
N PRO A 653 -18.16 14.50 -15.18
CA PRO A 653 -17.37 14.13 -16.36
C PRO A 653 -18.03 14.51 -17.69
N ASP A 654 -19.36 14.52 -17.74
CA ASP A 654 -20.15 14.69 -18.95
C ASP A 654 -20.59 16.15 -19.17
N MET A 655 -20.56 16.99 -18.13
CA MET A 655 -21.02 18.39 -18.19
C MET A 655 -20.12 19.30 -19.02
N GLY A 656 -20.69 19.99 -20.01
CA GLY A 656 -20.02 21.08 -20.73
C GLY A 656 -19.64 22.25 -19.81
N PRO A 657 -18.75 23.16 -20.24
CA PRO A 657 -18.32 24.30 -19.42
C PRO A 657 -19.48 25.21 -18.99
N ASP A 658 -20.39 25.51 -19.93
CA ASP A 658 -21.53 26.38 -19.69
C ASP A 658 -22.59 25.74 -18.78
N ASP A 659 -22.84 24.44 -18.98
CA ASP A 659 -23.75 23.65 -18.13
C ASP A 659 -23.24 23.55 -16.69
N PHE A 660 -21.94 23.27 -16.54
CA PHE A 660 -21.30 23.21 -15.22
C PHE A 660 -21.37 24.55 -14.50
N GLN A 661 -21.10 25.66 -15.20
CA GLN A 661 -21.15 26.99 -14.61
C GLN A 661 -22.56 27.37 -14.18
N THR A 662 -23.57 27.07 -15.02
CA THR A 662 -24.99 27.29 -14.70
C THR A 662 -25.43 26.49 -13.46
N ALA A 663 -25.03 25.21 -13.38
CA ALA A 663 -25.33 24.37 -12.22
C ALA A 663 -24.64 24.89 -10.94
N LEU A 664 -23.39 25.34 -11.05
CA LEU A 664 -22.62 25.89 -9.94
C LEU A 664 -23.22 27.19 -9.41
N ASP A 665 -23.66 28.09 -10.29
CA ASP A 665 -24.28 29.35 -9.91
C ASP A 665 -25.65 29.14 -9.26
N THR A 666 -26.43 28.17 -9.75
CA THR A 666 -27.67 27.73 -9.10
C THR A 666 -27.41 27.21 -7.69
N LEU A 667 -26.41 26.33 -7.51
CA LEU A 667 -26.03 25.78 -6.21
C LEU A 667 -25.54 26.87 -5.24
N ARG A 668 -24.78 27.87 -5.73
CA ARG A 668 -24.34 29.03 -4.92
C ARG A 668 -25.54 29.82 -4.39
N GLY A 669 -26.58 29.99 -5.21
CA GLY A 669 -27.85 30.60 -4.80
C GLY A 669 -28.52 29.80 -3.68
N GLU A 670 -28.68 28.49 -3.86
CA GLU A 670 -29.26 27.58 -2.85
C GLU A 670 -28.51 27.64 -1.51
N LEU A 671 -27.18 27.52 -1.53
CA LEU A 671 -26.34 27.62 -0.33
C LEU A 671 -26.42 29.01 0.33
N GLY A 672 -26.63 30.07 -0.46
CA GLY A 672 -26.88 31.42 0.04
C GLY A 672 -28.19 31.51 0.82
N THR A 673 -29.28 30.94 0.29
CA THR A 673 -30.57 30.87 0.99
C THR A 673 -30.50 30.01 2.25
N LEU A 674 -29.69 28.94 2.22
CA LEU A 674 -29.51 28.05 3.35
C LEU A 674 -28.82 28.74 4.53
N ARG A 675 -27.89 29.64 4.22
CA ARG A 675 -27.16 30.44 5.22
C ARG A 675 -28.06 31.42 5.98
N THR A 676 -29.10 31.95 5.34
CA THR A 676 -30.03 32.86 6.05
C THR A 676 -30.99 32.10 6.97
N ARG A 677 -31.16 30.78 6.74
CA ARG A 677 -32.04 29.91 7.53
C ARG A 677 -31.33 29.04 8.56
N SER A 678 -30.00 29.05 8.60
CA SER A 678 -29.25 28.34 9.64
C SER A 678 -29.42 29.05 10.98
N SER A 679 -30.18 28.44 11.88
CA SER A 679 -30.30 28.85 13.28
C SER A 679 -29.73 27.75 14.18
N GLY A 680 -28.84 28.12 15.10
CA GLY A 680 -28.20 27.18 16.04
C GLY A 680 -26.88 26.57 15.54
N THR A 681 -26.13 26.00 16.47
CA THR A 681 -24.79 25.45 16.23
C THR A 681 -24.79 24.30 15.22
N GLN A 682 -25.80 23.44 15.28
CA GLN A 682 -25.86 22.23 14.45
C GLN A 682 -26.16 22.51 12.98
N SER A 683 -27.12 23.41 12.71
CA SER A 683 -27.41 23.86 11.34
C SER A 683 -26.22 24.58 10.70
N HIS A 684 -25.44 25.33 11.50
CA HIS A 684 -24.18 25.92 11.05
C HIS A 684 -23.12 24.87 10.70
N ILE A 685 -22.97 23.81 11.51
CA ILE A 685 -22.04 22.72 11.24
C ILE A 685 -22.42 22.00 9.94
N LEU A 686 -23.70 21.61 9.78
CA LEU A 686 -24.19 20.95 8.58
C LEU A 686 -23.99 21.80 7.32
N LEU A 687 -24.35 23.09 7.38
CA LEU A 687 -24.11 24.04 6.30
C LEU A 687 -22.63 24.16 5.97
N GLN A 688 -21.77 24.28 6.98
CA GLN A 688 -20.32 24.39 6.78
C GLN A 688 -19.77 23.13 6.09
N GLN A 689 -20.19 21.94 6.50
CA GLN A 689 -19.77 20.69 5.86
C GLN A 689 -20.23 20.62 4.40
N LEU A 690 -21.48 20.97 4.11
CA LEU A 690 -21.98 20.99 2.74
C LEU A 690 -21.24 22.02 1.86
N GLN A 691 -20.91 23.20 2.40
CA GLN A 691 -20.09 24.19 1.71
C GLN A 691 -18.67 23.69 1.42
N LEU A 692 -18.05 22.97 2.36
CA LEU A 692 -16.73 22.35 2.16
C LEU A 692 -16.74 21.30 1.03
N ILE A 693 -17.84 20.53 0.94
CA ILE A 693 -18.09 19.57 -0.14
C ILE A 693 -18.29 20.31 -1.48
N ALA A 694 -19.21 21.27 -1.55
CA ALA A 694 -19.51 22.02 -2.77
C ALA A 694 -18.30 22.80 -3.30
N ARG A 695 -17.44 23.31 -2.42
CA ARG A 695 -16.19 24.00 -2.79
C ARG A 695 -15.22 23.11 -3.57
N GLN A 696 -15.35 21.78 -3.51
CA GLN A 696 -14.52 20.87 -4.27
C GLN A 696 -14.94 20.73 -5.74
N LEU A 697 -16.15 21.15 -6.13
CA LEU A 697 -16.67 20.98 -7.50
C LEU A 697 -15.79 21.66 -8.56
N GLU A 698 -15.55 22.95 -8.38
CA GLU A 698 -14.80 23.77 -9.33
C GLU A 698 -13.33 23.34 -9.52
N PRO A 699 -12.52 23.13 -8.46
CA PRO A 699 -11.15 22.64 -8.63
C PRO A 699 -11.12 21.23 -9.24
N TYR A 700 -12.08 20.36 -8.91
CA TYR A 700 -12.16 19.03 -9.53
C TYR A 700 -12.46 19.14 -11.03
N TYR A 701 -13.45 19.94 -11.43
CA TYR A 701 -13.84 20.13 -12.82
C TYR A 701 -12.70 20.70 -13.68
N ARG A 702 -12.04 21.76 -13.20
CA ARG A 702 -10.91 22.36 -13.91
C ARG A 702 -9.76 21.37 -14.09
N ALA A 703 -9.41 20.63 -13.04
CA ALA A 703 -8.35 19.63 -13.13
C ALA A 703 -8.73 18.45 -14.03
N TYR A 704 -10.01 18.04 -14.04
CA TYR A 704 -10.51 16.99 -14.91
C TYR A 704 -10.40 17.37 -16.39
N ARG A 705 -10.79 18.59 -16.74
CA ARG A 705 -10.73 19.13 -18.12
C ARG A 705 -9.30 19.39 -18.64
N GLN A 706 -8.32 19.49 -17.74
CA GLN A 706 -6.90 19.62 -18.11
C GLN A 706 -6.26 18.28 -18.47
N ILE A 707 -6.92 17.14 -18.20
CA ILE A 707 -6.39 15.83 -18.61
C ILE A 707 -6.54 15.69 -20.12
N PRO A 708 -5.50 15.23 -20.85
CA PRO A 708 -5.61 14.91 -22.26
C PRO A 708 -6.67 13.82 -22.48
N HIS A 709 -7.85 14.22 -22.97
CA HIS A 709 -8.89 13.30 -23.38
C HIS A 709 -8.41 12.52 -24.60
N ARG A 710 -7.96 11.28 -24.42
CA ARG A 710 -7.71 10.39 -25.56
C ARG A 710 -9.06 9.98 -26.09
N GLN A 711 -9.44 10.53 -27.26
CA GLN A 711 -10.52 9.94 -28.05
C GLN A 711 -10.27 8.43 -28.13
N PRO A 712 -11.28 7.59 -27.84
CA PRO A 712 -11.14 6.16 -28.02
C PRO A 712 -10.85 5.93 -29.50
N GLN A 713 -9.59 5.67 -29.86
CA GLN A 713 -9.26 5.18 -31.18
C GLN A 713 -10.07 3.90 -31.36
N ASN A 714 -10.92 3.93 -32.39
CA ASN A 714 -11.86 2.89 -32.77
C ASN A 714 -11.36 1.49 -32.43
N ALA A 715 -12.19 0.74 -31.71
CA ALA A 715 -12.04 -0.69 -31.57
C ALA A 715 -11.94 -1.32 -32.96
N ALA A 716 -10.75 -1.82 -33.29
CA ALA A 716 -10.50 -2.78 -34.35
C ALA A 716 -9.57 -3.85 -33.77
#